data_AF-A0A059AIU1-F1
#
_entry.id   AF-A0A059AIU1-F1
#
_cell.length_a   1.000
_cell.length_b   1.000
_cell.length_c   1.000
_cell.angle_alpha   90.00
_cell.angle_beta   90.00
_cell.angle_gamma   90.00
#
_symmetry.space_group_name_H-M   'P 1'
#
loop_
_entity.id
_entity.type
_entity.pdbx_description
1 polymer ?
#
loop_
_entity_poly.entity_id
_entity_poly.type
_entity_poly.pdbx_seq_one_letter_code
_entity_poly.pdbx_strand_id
1 'polypeptide(L)'
;MYVSSADDIQVCLVNTGKGVPFISALELRHIDDDGIYRLRSGFLELQWREDIGGAPDSFIRYPDDVYDRIWATKNYPNWISLDNTSIINSSDNTDAYKVPSKVLQTAQRSINASTPLYLQWKPSSSVETWTVYFYFVDIKRLTNGLQREFTISMNDNQFRETVSLEYLKPVVVVSAPISGLPITFSIESINKSGYPPILNAVEFYAIRDPPNVPTAQDDVKSINDIKTTYHIRRESWQGDPCVPSKYTWNGLDCSYGNPPRIISLKLSSSNLTGDIVSSLSHLSTMEYLDLSDNQLTGVIPETLAGLPNLRFLNLSRNNLIGSVPEALKKRVVDRTLNMSLAGNKNLCLADPCPQKKKQNSILIPIVTSVSSFFLVLFGALAIVWLIKQRRKAESSEITLRLKNRPFKYTEVSRITGNFGRVIGEGGFGKVYLGTLDNGTTVAVKTLSKSSKQGYKEFQAEVQLLMLIHHGNLVSLFGYCGDSRHIALIYEYMANGNLRQHLSVRMHPTEDHPKVLTWSKRIQIAMDAAKGLDYLHNGCKPPIIHRDLKTTNILLNEDFQAKIADFGLSKTFVTQNDSYVSSCPAGTPGYIDPEFHFSGIFNRKSDVYSFGIILFELITGQSAIMRSQDGNARMHILQWLIPIVESGDIEKIMDPMLQGEFDVNSAWRVTEIAMSCTRSTASQRPDINDVLAELKVSLVSKSSGSFEITSPELHSDNAPMAR
;
A
#
# COMPACT_ATOMS: atom_id res chain seq x y z
N MET A 1 -21.47 3.94 15.47
CA MET A 1 -21.83 5.22 14.84
C MET A 1 -21.32 6.35 15.71
N TYR A 2 -20.40 7.12 15.15
CA TYR A 2 -19.85 8.32 15.74
C TYR A 2 -20.17 9.46 14.77
N VAL A 3 -20.72 10.55 15.28
CA VAL A 3 -20.98 11.76 14.48
C VAL A 3 -19.83 12.71 14.75
N SER A 4 -19.00 12.93 13.73
CA SER A 4 -17.89 13.88 13.83
C SER A 4 -18.46 15.29 14.01
N SER A 5 -17.84 16.09 14.88
CA SER A 5 -18.11 17.52 15.00
C SER A 5 -17.35 18.37 13.97
N ALA A 6 -16.55 17.72 13.11
CA ALA A 6 -15.75 18.33 12.05
C ALA A 6 -16.16 17.77 10.69
N ASP A 7 -15.96 18.57 9.64
CA ASP A 7 -16.28 18.21 8.25
C ASP A 7 -15.33 17.16 7.66
N ASP A 8 -14.21 16.89 8.33
CA ASP A 8 -13.26 15.85 8.00
C ASP A 8 -13.22 14.73 9.06
N ILE A 9 -12.92 13.51 8.60
CA ILE A 9 -12.74 12.33 9.44
C ILE A 9 -11.38 11.73 9.13
N GLN A 10 -10.54 11.63 10.15
CA GLN A 10 -9.26 10.92 10.05
C GLN A 10 -9.41 9.51 10.64
N VAL A 11 -9.12 8.50 9.82
CA VAL A 11 -9.16 7.10 10.24
C VAL A 11 -7.74 6.61 10.47
N CYS A 12 -7.43 6.22 11.70
CA CYS A 12 -6.12 5.70 12.09
C CYS A 12 -6.21 4.25 12.52
N LEU A 13 -5.27 3.45 12.06
CA LEU A 13 -5.14 2.04 12.42
C LEU A 13 -4.09 1.89 13.51
N VAL A 14 -4.54 1.57 14.72
CA VAL A 14 -3.66 1.42 15.90
C VAL A 14 -3.40 -0.06 16.15
N ASN A 15 -2.12 -0.45 16.19
CA ASN A 15 -1.73 -1.82 16.54
C ASN A 15 -1.83 -1.99 18.07
N THR A 16 -2.78 -2.81 18.53
CA THR A 16 -3.00 -3.13 19.95
C THR A 16 -2.22 -4.36 20.43
N GLY A 17 -1.21 -4.82 19.67
CA GLY A 17 -0.39 -5.99 19.97
C GLY A 17 -0.96 -7.30 19.42
N LYS A 18 -2.01 -7.25 18.60
CA LYS A 18 -2.67 -8.43 18.00
C LYS A 18 -2.37 -8.63 16.51
N GLY A 19 -1.36 -7.95 15.97
CA GLY A 19 -0.97 -8.00 14.56
C GLY A 19 -1.05 -6.63 13.88
N VAL A 20 -0.85 -6.60 12.56
CA VAL A 20 -0.90 -5.36 11.79
C VAL A 20 -2.37 -4.99 11.52
N PRO A 21 -2.87 -3.87 12.05
CA PRO A 21 -4.23 -3.43 11.78
C PRO A 21 -4.34 -3.04 10.30
N PHE A 22 -5.40 -3.49 9.62
CA PHE A 22 -5.67 -3.14 8.23
C PHE A 22 -7.17 -2.82 8.05
N ILE A 23 -7.47 -1.98 7.09
CA ILE A 23 -8.83 -1.71 6.63
C ILE A 23 -8.95 -2.31 5.24
N SER A 24 -9.81 -3.32 5.08
CA SER A 24 -10.10 -3.93 3.78
C SER A 24 -10.98 -3.04 2.90
N ALA A 25 -11.87 -2.27 3.50
CA ALA A 25 -12.71 -1.28 2.83
C ALA A 25 -13.09 -0.16 3.82
N LEU A 26 -13.06 1.10 3.36
CA LEU A 26 -13.61 2.24 4.08
C LEU A 26 -14.78 2.80 3.25
N GLU A 27 -16.00 2.57 3.73
CA GLU A 27 -17.23 3.02 3.08
C GLU A 27 -17.80 4.21 3.87
N LEU A 28 -17.87 5.37 3.23
CA LEU A 28 -18.42 6.60 3.83
C LEU A 28 -19.79 6.88 3.21
N ARG A 29 -20.77 7.22 4.05
CA ARG A 29 -22.12 7.63 3.65
C ARG A 29 -22.42 8.97 4.34
N HIS A 30 -22.96 9.92 3.58
CA HIS A 30 -23.43 11.18 4.13
C HIS A 30 -24.67 10.92 4.98
N ILE A 31 -24.72 11.49 6.18
CA ILE A 31 -25.90 11.47 7.05
C ILE A 31 -26.46 12.89 7.02
N ASP A 32 -27.74 13.04 6.69
CA ASP A 32 -28.38 14.37 6.59
C ASP A 32 -28.35 15.13 7.92
N ASP A 33 -28.39 16.46 7.83
CA ASP A 33 -28.20 17.39 8.95
C ASP A 33 -29.14 17.15 10.15
N ASP A 34 -30.33 16.58 9.93
CA ASP A 34 -31.30 16.25 10.99
C ASP A 34 -30.94 15.00 11.83
N GLY A 35 -29.92 14.23 11.42
CA GLY A 35 -29.20 13.24 12.23
C GLY A 35 -30.07 12.14 12.87
N ILE A 36 -30.22 11.01 12.17
CA ILE A 36 -31.02 9.84 12.57
C ILE A 36 -30.56 9.09 13.85
N TYR A 37 -29.48 9.54 14.52
CA TYR A 37 -28.95 8.97 15.76
C TYR A 37 -28.26 10.02 16.66
N ARG A 38 -28.83 11.24 16.76
CA ARG A 38 -28.22 12.32 17.55
C ARG A 38 -28.03 11.93 19.03
N LEU A 39 -26.78 11.80 19.43
CA LEU A 39 -26.36 11.73 20.83
C LEU A 39 -25.95 13.13 21.32
N ARG A 40 -26.18 13.43 22.61
CA ARG A 40 -25.63 14.64 23.24
C ARG A 40 -24.11 14.55 23.44
N SER A 41 -23.59 13.34 23.66
CA SER A 41 -22.17 13.02 23.83
C SER A 41 -21.95 11.52 23.60
N GLY A 42 -20.74 11.13 23.22
CA GLY A 42 -20.37 9.73 23.00
C GLY A 42 -20.61 9.21 21.58
N PHE A 43 -20.65 7.90 21.44
CA PHE A 43 -20.95 7.18 20.21
C PHE A 43 -21.84 5.96 20.48
N LEU A 44 -22.60 5.54 19.46
CA LEU A 44 -23.42 4.33 19.52
C LEU A 44 -22.63 3.13 19.01
N GLU A 45 -22.39 2.13 19.83
CA GLU A 45 -21.78 0.86 19.41
C GLU A 45 -22.87 -0.14 19.05
N LEU A 46 -22.93 -0.54 17.76
CA LEU A 46 -23.94 -1.50 17.29
C LEU A 46 -23.69 -2.87 17.93
N GLN A 47 -24.69 -3.42 18.62
CA GLN A 47 -24.65 -4.81 19.08
C GLN A 47 -25.24 -5.75 18.04
N TRP A 48 -26.46 -5.41 17.58
CA TRP A 48 -27.17 -6.16 16.55
C TRP A 48 -28.25 -5.29 15.92
N ARG A 49 -28.55 -5.61 14.65
CA ARG A 49 -29.58 -4.96 13.84
C ARG A 49 -30.30 -6.05 13.07
N GLU A 50 -31.61 -6.15 13.28
CA GLU A 50 -32.40 -7.28 12.80
C GLU A 50 -33.59 -6.83 11.94
N ASP A 51 -33.76 -7.51 10.80
CA ASP A 51 -34.98 -7.56 9.98
C ASP A 51 -35.82 -8.75 10.44
N ILE A 52 -37.02 -8.47 10.96
CA ILE A 52 -37.89 -9.48 11.57
C ILE A 52 -38.87 -10.02 10.53
N GLY A 53 -38.92 -11.34 10.36
CA GLY A 53 -39.80 -11.96 9.37
C GLY A 53 -39.20 -12.09 7.98
N GLY A 54 -37.95 -11.63 7.77
CA GLY A 54 -37.22 -11.76 6.52
C GLY A 54 -36.83 -13.19 6.16
N ALA A 55 -36.41 -13.38 4.90
CA ALA A 55 -35.99 -14.69 4.39
C ALA A 55 -34.72 -15.19 5.10
N PRO A 56 -34.63 -16.47 5.50
CA PRO A 56 -33.46 -17.01 6.17
C PRO A 56 -32.17 -16.78 5.38
N ASP A 57 -31.07 -16.54 6.10
CA ASP A 57 -29.72 -16.33 5.55
C ASP A 57 -29.61 -15.17 4.53
N SER A 58 -30.53 -14.20 4.61
CA SER A 58 -30.47 -12.98 3.80
C SER A 58 -30.06 -11.77 4.64
N PHE A 59 -29.53 -10.75 3.97
CA PHE A 59 -29.29 -9.45 4.58
C PHE A 59 -29.64 -8.34 3.60
N ILE A 60 -30.17 -7.24 4.12
CA ILE A 60 -30.49 -6.05 3.35
C ILE A 60 -29.42 -5.00 3.68
N ARG A 61 -28.82 -4.42 2.63
CA ARG A 61 -27.82 -3.35 2.73
C ARG A 61 -27.86 -2.51 1.45
N TYR A 62 -26.84 -1.69 1.19
CA TYR A 62 -26.74 -0.93 -0.06
C TYR A 62 -26.90 -1.85 -1.30
N PRO A 63 -27.68 -1.47 -2.33
CA PRO A 63 -28.30 -0.15 -2.55
C PRO A 63 -29.68 0.07 -1.91
N ASP A 64 -30.25 -0.93 -1.25
CA ASP A 64 -31.61 -0.82 -0.66
C ASP A 64 -31.64 0.07 0.59
N ASP A 65 -30.55 0.08 1.37
CA ASP A 65 -30.33 1.03 2.46
C ASP A 65 -29.36 2.13 2.03
N VAL A 66 -29.85 3.37 1.98
CA VAL A 66 -29.08 4.55 1.57
C VAL A 66 -27.90 4.86 2.50
N TYR A 67 -28.01 4.45 3.77
CA TYR A 67 -26.95 4.57 4.78
C TYR A 67 -26.11 3.30 4.90
N ASP A 68 -26.34 2.30 4.03
CA ASP A 68 -25.63 1.02 3.99
C ASP A 68 -25.62 0.28 5.34
N ARG A 69 -26.69 0.46 6.12
CA ARG A 69 -26.92 -0.36 7.31
C ARG A 69 -27.12 -1.80 6.89
N ILE A 70 -26.39 -2.71 7.53
CA ILE A 70 -26.58 -4.15 7.36
C ILE A 70 -27.72 -4.59 8.28
N TRP A 71 -28.81 -5.06 7.68
CA TRP A 71 -29.96 -5.66 8.36
C TRP A 71 -29.87 -7.18 8.21
N ALA A 72 -29.64 -7.88 9.32
CA ALA A 72 -29.60 -9.35 9.32
C ALA A 72 -30.99 -9.91 9.62
N THR A 73 -31.44 -10.92 8.87
CA THR A 73 -32.76 -11.50 9.13
C THR A 73 -32.79 -12.30 10.44
N LYS A 74 -33.80 -12.06 11.27
CA LYS A 74 -34.06 -12.81 12.50
C LYS A 74 -35.51 -13.27 12.54
N ASN A 75 -35.69 -14.57 12.70
CA ASN A 75 -37.01 -15.17 12.90
C ASN A 75 -37.06 -15.84 14.28
N TYR A 76 -38.04 -15.43 15.09
CA TYR A 76 -38.34 -16.01 16.39
C TYR A 76 -39.28 -17.20 16.22
N PRO A 77 -38.94 -18.41 16.74
CA PRO A 77 -39.71 -19.64 16.49
C PRO A 77 -41.17 -19.59 16.95
N ASN A 78 -41.46 -18.83 18.00
CA ASN A 78 -42.80 -18.75 18.60
C ASN A 78 -43.65 -17.61 18.01
N TRP A 79 -43.16 -16.91 17.00
CA TRP A 79 -43.84 -15.80 16.37
C TRP A 79 -44.28 -16.16 14.96
N ILE A 80 -45.33 -15.49 14.48
CA ILE A 80 -45.92 -15.79 13.17
C ILE A 80 -45.42 -14.75 12.17
N SER A 81 -44.71 -15.20 11.14
CA SER A 81 -44.22 -14.35 10.06
C SER A 81 -45.34 -13.80 9.19
N LEU A 82 -45.12 -12.58 8.72
CA LEU A 82 -45.98 -11.83 7.83
C LEU A 82 -45.11 -11.19 6.76
N ASP A 83 -45.55 -11.28 5.52
CA ASP A 83 -44.95 -10.60 4.38
C ASP A 83 -46.01 -9.81 3.61
N ASN A 84 -45.61 -8.69 3.01
CA ASN A 84 -46.48 -7.89 2.15
C ASN A 84 -45.72 -7.44 0.91
N THR A 85 -46.29 -7.72 -0.27
CA THR A 85 -45.73 -7.32 -1.57
C THR A 85 -46.08 -5.89 -1.95
N SER A 86 -46.91 -5.20 -1.15
CA SER A 86 -47.33 -3.82 -1.43
C SER A 86 -46.18 -2.84 -1.18
N ILE A 87 -46.07 -1.82 -2.03
CA ILE A 87 -45.06 -0.75 -1.89
C ILE A 87 -45.43 0.09 -0.66
N ILE A 88 -44.49 0.20 0.29
CA ILE A 88 -44.58 1.10 1.44
C ILE A 88 -44.04 2.46 0.98
N ASN A 89 -44.90 3.46 0.81
CA ASN A 89 -44.48 4.82 0.46
C ASN A 89 -43.86 5.49 1.69
N SER A 90 -42.54 5.47 1.80
CA SER A 90 -41.80 6.21 2.84
C SER A 90 -41.67 7.71 2.55
N SER A 91 -42.32 8.22 1.50
CA SER A 91 -42.27 9.62 1.07
C SER A 91 -43.19 10.55 1.86
N ASP A 92 -44.19 10.01 2.55
CA ASP A 92 -45.18 10.77 3.31
C ASP A 92 -44.71 11.00 4.76
N ASN A 93 -43.61 11.74 4.94
CA ASN A 93 -43.18 12.43 6.18
C ASN A 93 -43.29 11.70 7.55
N THR A 94 -43.47 10.39 7.59
CA THR A 94 -43.35 9.54 8.78
C THR A 94 -41.92 8.99 8.79
N ASP A 95 -41.03 9.73 9.46
CA ASP A 95 -39.58 9.50 9.47
C ASP A 95 -39.22 8.13 10.09
N ALA A 96 -39.17 7.11 9.23
CA ALA A 96 -38.68 5.79 9.56
C ALA A 96 -37.14 5.74 9.65
N TYR A 97 -36.45 6.86 9.86
CA TYR A 97 -34.99 6.97 9.75
C TYR A 97 -34.44 6.38 8.44
N LYS A 98 -35.21 6.56 7.35
CA LYS A 98 -34.98 5.98 6.01
C LYS A 98 -34.67 4.48 6.00
N VAL A 99 -35.28 3.69 6.89
CA VAL A 99 -35.21 2.23 6.83
C VAL A 99 -35.70 1.73 5.46
N PRO A 100 -35.03 0.75 4.83
CA PRO A 100 -35.41 0.24 3.51
C PRO A 100 -36.84 -0.29 3.51
N SER A 101 -37.59 -0.04 2.43
CA SER A 101 -38.95 -0.57 2.30
C SER A 101 -38.98 -2.10 2.41
N LYS A 102 -37.93 -2.78 1.93
CA LYS A 102 -37.79 -4.25 2.02
C LYS A 102 -37.77 -4.75 3.47
N VAL A 103 -37.12 -4.02 4.39
CA VAL A 103 -37.08 -4.34 5.83
C VAL A 103 -38.45 -4.09 6.47
N LEU A 104 -39.17 -3.07 6.01
CA LEU A 104 -40.48 -2.73 6.55
C LEU A 104 -41.62 -3.61 5.99
N GLN A 105 -41.40 -4.33 4.89
CA GLN A 105 -42.38 -5.21 4.24
C GLN A 105 -42.51 -6.58 4.92
N THR A 106 -41.56 -6.90 5.80
CA THR A 106 -41.49 -8.12 6.60
C THR A 106 -41.81 -7.79 8.05
N ALA A 107 -42.43 -8.75 8.74
CA ALA A 107 -42.66 -8.66 10.17
C ALA A 107 -42.90 -10.04 10.78
N GLN A 108 -42.85 -10.11 12.11
CA GLN A 108 -43.47 -11.18 12.86
C GLN A 108 -44.45 -10.60 13.88
N ARG A 109 -45.54 -11.33 14.11
CA ARG A 109 -46.55 -11.00 15.13
C ARG A 109 -46.66 -12.10 16.17
N SER A 110 -47.28 -11.78 17.30
CA SER A 110 -47.56 -12.81 18.30
C SER A 110 -48.66 -13.76 17.82
N ILE A 111 -48.75 -14.92 18.48
CA ILE A 111 -49.74 -15.97 18.16
C ILE A 111 -51.17 -15.40 18.27
N ASN A 112 -51.44 -14.66 19.34
CA ASN A 112 -52.71 -14.00 19.63
C ASN A 112 -52.49 -12.70 20.45
N ALA A 113 -53.51 -11.86 20.55
CA ALA A 113 -53.41 -10.58 21.26
C ALA A 113 -53.18 -10.70 22.78
N SER A 114 -53.38 -11.87 23.37
CA SER A 114 -53.08 -12.12 24.79
C SER A 114 -51.64 -12.57 25.03
N THR A 115 -50.87 -12.89 23.98
CA THR A 115 -49.47 -13.33 24.07
C THR A 115 -48.53 -12.19 23.71
N PRO A 116 -47.64 -11.75 24.62
CA PRO A 116 -46.62 -10.76 24.33
C PRO A 116 -45.54 -11.25 23.36
N LEU A 117 -44.92 -10.31 22.65
CA LEU A 117 -43.60 -10.53 22.04
C LEU A 117 -42.53 -10.24 23.08
N TYR A 118 -41.56 -11.13 23.26
CA TYR A 118 -40.44 -10.93 24.17
C TYR A 118 -39.12 -10.83 23.42
N LEU A 119 -38.39 -9.74 23.68
CA LEU A 119 -37.00 -9.57 23.25
C LEU A 119 -36.12 -9.57 24.49
N GLN A 120 -35.24 -10.56 24.61
CA GLN A 120 -34.37 -10.72 25.76
C GLN A 120 -32.91 -10.63 25.34
N TRP A 121 -32.15 -9.85 26.10
CA TRP A 121 -30.72 -9.71 25.94
C TRP A 121 -30.03 -9.72 27.32
N LYS A 122 -28.88 -10.38 27.39
CA LYS A 122 -28.12 -10.54 28.64
C LYS A 122 -26.78 -9.82 28.52
N PRO A 123 -26.66 -8.57 29.02
CA PRO A 123 -25.40 -7.84 29.04
C PRO A 123 -24.29 -8.56 29.81
N SER A 124 -23.06 -8.13 29.57
CA SER A 124 -21.90 -8.52 30.41
C SER A 124 -21.88 -7.74 31.74
N SER A 125 -22.46 -6.53 31.79
CA SER A 125 -22.48 -5.66 32.97
C SER A 125 -23.82 -4.94 33.12
N SER A 126 -24.28 -4.75 34.36
CA SER A 126 -25.51 -4.00 34.68
C SER A 126 -25.34 -2.48 34.66
N VAL A 127 -24.09 -1.98 34.59
CA VAL A 127 -23.77 -0.53 34.64
C VAL A 127 -23.73 0.09 33.24
N GLU A 128 -23.66 -0.74 32.20
CA GLU A 128 -23.65 -0.27 30.82
C GLU A 128 -25.02 0.25 30.41
N THR A 129 -25.03 1.35 29.67
CA THR A 129 -26.24 1.99 29.17
C THR A 129 -26.47 1.64 27.70
N TRP A 130 -27.74 1.40 27.36
CA TRP A 130 -28.17 0.91 26.06
C TRP A 130 -29.30 1.76 25.53
N THR A 131 -29.47 1.77 24.20
CA THR A 131 -30.63 2.35 23.55
C THR A 131 -31.10 1.43 22.43
N VAL A 132 -32.41 1.34 22.28
CA VAL A 132 -33.07 0.42 21.34
C VAL A 132 -34.01 1.20 20.44
N TYR A 133 -33.94 0.93 19.15
CA TYR A 133 -34.80 1.50 18.14
C TYR A 133 -35.72 0.40 17.64
N PHE A 134 -37.02 0.56 17.85
CA PHE A 134 -38.04 -0.36 17.38
C PHE A 134 -38.74 0.23 16.17
N TYR A 135 -38.88 -0.58 15.12
CA TYR A 135 -39.52 -0.19 13.88
C TYR A 135 -40.80 -0.98 13.66
N PHE A 136 -41.89 -0.26 13.43
CA PHE A 136 -43.21 -0.81 13.27
C PHE A 136 -43.88 -0.28 12.01
N VAL A 137 -44.47 -1.17 11.22
CA VAL A 137 -45.41 -0.85 10.14
C VAL A 137 -46.50 -1.90 10.16
N ASP A 138 -47.76 -1.48 10.21
CA ASP A 138 -48.84 -2.44 9.99
C ASP A 138 -48.94 -2.77 8.51
N ILE A 139 -48.45 -3.95 8.15
CA ILE A 139 -48.47 -4.48 6.79
C ILE A 139 -49.76 -5.24 6.46
N LYS A 140 -50.71 -5.36 7.40
CA LYS A 140 -52.00 -6.01 7.20
C LYS A 140 -53.15 -5.03 7.41
N ARG A 141 -53.98 -4.82 6.38
CA ARG A 141 -55.14 -3.95 6.49
C ARG A 141 -56.18 -4.54 7.45
N LEU A 142 -56.51 -3.80 8.49
CA LEU A 142 -57.48 -4.19 9.51
C LEU A 142 -58.90 -3.80 9.10
N THR A 143 -59.90 -4.56 9.54
CA THR A 143 -61.32 -4.29 9.25
C THR A 143 -61.81 -3.05 10.00
N ASN A 144 -62.69 -2.26 9.36
CA ASN A 144 -63.39 -1.10 9.92
C ASN A 144 -62.50 0.09 10.36
N GLY A 145 -61.30 0.26 9.79
CA GLY A 145 -60.44 1.41 10.10
C GLY A 145 -59.84 1.39 11.51
N LEU A 146 -59.94 0.26 12.22
CA LEU A 146 -59.30 0.06 13.51
C LEU A 146 -57.77 0.02 13.36
N GLN A 147 -57.07 0.56 14.35
CA GLN A 147 -55.62 0.57 14.43
C GLN A 147 -55.13 -0.56 15.35
N ARG A 148 -53.89 -0.99 15.15
CA ARG A 148 -53.22 -1.95 16.05
C ARG A 148 -52.54 -1.16 17.15
N GLU A 149 -52.95 -1.42 18.39
CA GLU A 149 -52.43 -0.71 19.56
C GLU A 149 -51.74 -1.67 20.54
N PHE A 150 -50.53 -1.34 20.94
CA PHE A 150 -49.74 -2.13 21.89
C PHE A 150 -48.84 -1.24 22.74
N THR A 151 -48.43 -1.77 23.88
CA THR A 151 -47.45 -1.16 24.79
C THR A 151 -46.13 -1.91 24.68
N ILE A 152 -45.03 -1.16 24.59
CA ILE A 152 -43.68 -1.68 24.75
C ILE A 152 -43.25 -1.34 26.17
N SER A 153 -42.82 -2.33 26.94
CA SER A 153 -42.31 -2.12 28.29
C SER A 153 -41.03 -2.90 28.54
N MET A 154 -40.14 -2.33 29.34
CA MET A 154 -38.97 -3.03 29.87
C MET A 154 -39.19 -3.35 31.35
N ASN A 155 -38.58 -4.43 31.84
CA ASN A 155 -38.53 -4.77 33.27
C ASN A 155 -38.23 -3.54 34.14
N ASP A 156 -38.84 -3.48 35.34
CA ASP A 156 -38.72 -2.39 36.32
C ASP A 156 -39.24 -1.00 35.87
N ASN A 157 -40.08 -0.94 34.83
CA ASN A 157 -40.71 0.30 34.32
C ASN A 157 -39.73 1.41 33.89
N GLN A 158 -38.45 1.10 33.66
CA GLN A 158 -37.47 2.10 33.17
C GLN A 158 -37.84 2.64 31.78
N PHE A 159 -38.58 1.85 31.00
CA PHE A 159 -39.09 2.23 29.69
C PHE A 159 -40.50 1.71 29.50
N ARG A 160 -41.41 2.58 29.08
CA ARG A 160 -42.77 2.22 28.70
C ARG A 160 -43.31 3.21 27.68
N GLU A 161 -43.71 2.71 26.52
CA GLU A 161 -44.29 3.52 25.45
C GLU A 161 -45.50 2.82 24.83
N THR A 162 -46.47 3.61 24.38
CA THR A 162 -47.68 3.11 23.73
C THR A 162 -47.66 3.48 22.25
N VAL A 163 -47.93 2.50 21.40
CA VAL A 163 -47.87 2.63 19.94
C VAL A 163 -49.23 2.33 19.35
N SER A 164 -49.70 3.19 18.46
CA SER A 164 -50.83 2.93 17.56
C SER A 164 -50.35 2.96 16.12
N LEU A 165 -50.66 1.92 15.34
CA LEU A 165 -50.23 1.80 13.95
C LEU A 165 -51.35 2.08 12.96
N GLU A 166 -51.04 2.96 12.01
CA GLU A 166 -51.81 3.13 10.78
C GLU A 166 -51.29 2.18 9.69
N TYR A 167 -52.19 1.74 8.81
CA TYR A 167 -51.84 0.82 7.73
C TYR A 167 -50.79 1.44 6.79
N LEU A 168 -49.67 0.73 6.57
CA LEU A 168 -48.52 1.14 5.76
C LEU A 168 -47.82 2.44 6.18
N LYS A 169 -48.07 2.94 7.40
CA LYS A 169 -47.36 4.10 7.95
C LYS A 169 -46.34 3.65 9.01
N PRO A 170 -45.04 3.87 8.77
CA PRO A 170 -44.00 3.55 9.74
C PRO A 170 -44.07 4.39 11.02
N VAL A 171 -43.80 3.73 12.13
CA VAL A 171 -43.59 4.34 13.45
C VAL A 171 -42.27 3.83 14.00
N VAL A 172 -41.46 4.75 14.51
CA VAL A 172 -40.21 4.43 15.21
C VAL A 172 -40.37 4.78 16.68
N VAL A 173 -39.97 3.85 17.55
CA VAL A 173 -39.90 4.10 18.99
C VAL A 173 -38.47 3.93 19.45
N VAL A 174 -37.91 4.96 20.06
CA VAL A 174 -36.54 4.96 20.58
C VAL A 174 -36.60 4.91 22.10
N SER A 175 -35.89 3.96 22.71
CA SER A 175 -35.79 3.92 24.16
C SER A 175 -34.91 5.05 24.68
N ALA A 176 -35.30 5.64 25.81
CA ALA A 176 -34.36 6.35 26.65
C ALA A 176 -33.16 5.44 27.02
N PRO A 177 -32.02 5.99 27.45
CA PRO A 177 -30.92 5.19 27.96
C PRO A 177 -31.38 4.27 29.09
N ILE A 178 -31.22 2.96 28.90
CA ILE A 178 -31.64 1.92 29.84
C ILE A 178 -30.45 1.10 30.34
N SER A 179 -30.58 0.47 31.50
CA SER A 179 -29.59 -0.46 32.06
C SER A 179 -30.27 -1.60 32.82
N GLY A 180 -29.59 -2.73 32.97
CA GLY A 180 -30.12 -3.90 33.69
C GLY A 180 -29.53 -5.22 33.23
N LEU A 181 -29.74 -6.29 34.01
CA LEU A 181 -29.23 -7.64 33.71
C LEU A 181 -30.21 -8.71 34.20
N PRO A 182 -30.98 -9.40 33.33
CA PRO A 182 -31.08 -9.23 31.88
C PRO A 182 -32.00 -8.06 31.48
N ILE A 183 -31.81 -7.55 30.26
CA ILE A 183 -32.72 -6.59 29.63
C ILE A 183 -33.80 -7.39 28.89
N THR A 184 -35.06 -7.23 29.30
CA THR A 184 -36.20 -7.89 28.64
C THR A 184 -37.23 -6.83 28.28
N PHE A 185 -37.58 -6.79 27.01
CA PHE A 185 -38.71 -6.01 26.50
C PHE A 185 -39.90 -6.92 26.26
N SER A 186 -41.07 -6.49 26.71
CA SER A 186 -42.35 -7.06 26.33
C SER A 186 -43.10 -6.09 25.43
N ILE A 187 -43.68 -6.61 24.35
CA ILE A 187 -44.61 -5.88 23.48
C ILE A 187 -45.97 -6.54 23.63
N GLU A 188 -46.92 -5.83 24.23
CA GLU A 188 -48.20 -6.36 24.70
C GLU A 188 -49.36 -5.61 24.07
N SER A 189 -50.37 -6.31 23.56
CA SER A 189 -51.60 -5.65 23.08
C SER A 189 -52.28 -4.92 24.23
N ILE A 190 -52.77 -3.69 23.97
CA ILE A 190 -53.58 -2.95 24.96
C ILE A 190 -54.90 -3.69 25.21
N ASN A 191 -55.49 -4.23 24.14
CA ASN A 191 -56.70 -5.04 24.22
C ASN A 191 -56.37 -6.50 23.93
N LYS A 192 -56.49 -7.36 24.95
CA LYS A 192 -56.26 -8.82 24.86
C LYS A 192 -57.18 -9.55 23.87
N SER A 193 -58.29 -8.90 23.48
CA SER A 193 -59.22 -9.35 22.44
C SER A 193 -59.03 -8.64 21.08
N GLY A 194 -58.08 -7.70 21.00
CA GLY A 194 -57.78 -6.92 19.79
C GLY A 194 -56.81 -7.63 18.84
N TYR A 195 -56.00 -6.84 18.15
CA TYR A 195 -55.04 -7.36 17.18
C TYR A 195 -53.68 -7.65 17.84
N PRO A 196 -53.01 -8.77 17.50
CA PRO A 196 -51.74 -9.15 18.12
C PRO A 196 -50.63 -8.11 17.85
N PRO A 197 -49.71 -7.84 18.79
CA PRO A 197 -48.54 -7.00 18.51
C PRO A 197 -47.72 -7.52 17.33
N ILE A 198 -47.06 -6.60 16.62
CA ILE A 198 -46.24 -6.84 15.43
C ILE A 198 -44.89 -6.14 15.62
N LEU A 199 -43.81 -6.69 15.03
CA LEU A 199 -42.49 -6.06 14.98
C LEU A 199 -41.87 -6.31 13.60
N ASN A 200 -41.38 -5.25 12.95
CA ASN A 200 -40.78 -5.32 11.61
C ASN A 200 -39.25 -5.33 11.69
N ALA A 201 -38.67 -4.48 12.55
CA ALA A 201 -37.23 -4.39 12.68
C ALA A 201 -36.82 -3.81 14.03
N VAL A 202 -35.57 -4.06 14.42
CA VAL A 202 -35.01 -3.55 15.68
C VAL A 202 -33.51 -3.32 15.58
N GLU A 203 -33.04 -2.24 16.20
CA GLU A 203 -31.61 -1.94 16.36
C GLU A 203 -31.27 -1.79 17.84
N PHE A 204 -30.16 -2.40 18.25
CA PHE A 204 -29.71 -2.38 19.64
C PHE A 204 -28.28 -1.83 19.74
N TYR A 205 -28.12 -0.76 20.51
CA TYR A 205 -26.86 -0.04 20.64
C TYR A 205 -26.41 0.06 22.10
N ALA A 206 -25.10 -0.07 22.31
CA ALA A 206 -24.44 0.39 23.53
C ALA A 206 -24.13 1.89 23.39
N ILE A 207 -24.33 2.65 24.46
CA ILE A 207 -23.86 4.04 24.52
C ILE A 207 -22.45 4.02 25.12
N ARG A 208 -21.48 4.56 24.38
CA ARG A 208 -20.07 4.57 24.77
C ARG A 208 -19.52 5.99 24.73
N ASP A 209 -18.63 6.30 25.67
CA ASP A 209 -17.83 7.52 25.59
C ASP A 209 -16.50 7.25 24.88
N PRO A 210 -15.98 8.20 24.09
CA PRO A 210 -14.66 8.07 23.52
C PRO A 210 -13.62 7.97 24.65
N PRO A 211 -12.60 7.11 24.51
CA PRO A 211 -11.61 6.90 25.58
C PRO A 211 -10.73 8.13 25.84
N ASN A 212 -10.68 9.07 24.90
CA ASN A 212 -9.93 10.31 25.02
C ASN A 212 -10.76 11.46 24.43
N VAL A 213 -10.61 12.66 25.00
CA VAL A 213 -11.09 13.88 24.35
C VAL A 213 -10.08 14.29 23.27
N PRO A 214 -10.52 14.60 22.04
CA PRO A 214 -9.63 15.04 20.97
C PRO A 214 -8.83 16.28 21.34
N THR A 215 -7.67 16.45 20.70
CA THR A 215 -6.90 17.70 20.78
C THR A 215 -7.75 18.87 20.33
N ALA A 216 -7.52 20.00 21.00
CA ALA A 216 -7.96 21.31 20.58
C ALA A 216 -7.96 21.52 19.06
N GLN A 217 -9.14 21.76 18.47
CA GLN A 217 -9.28 21.82 17.01
C GLN A 217 -8.51 23.00 16.38
N ASP A 218 -8.35 24.10 17.11
CA ASP A 218 -7.50 25.24 16.75
C ASP A 218 -6.01 24.85 16.63
N ASP A 219 -5.50 24.01 17.54
CA ASP A 219 -4.14 23.49 17.47
C ASP A 219 -3.99 22.46 16.35
N VAL A 220 -4.96 21.55 16.19
CA VAL A 220 -4.99 20.55 15.11
C VAL A 220 -4.93 21.23 13.75
N LYS A 221 -5.73 22.28 13.54
CA LYS A 221 -5.69 23.08 12.32
C LYS A 221 -4.33 23.72 12.11
N SER A 222 -3.81 24.40 13.14
CA SER A 222 -2.54 25.13 13.06
C SER A 222 -1.35 24.21 12.76
N ILE A 223 -1.28 23.03 13.40
CA ILE A 223 -0.19 22.08 13.16
C ILE A 223 -0.30 21.40 11.80
N ASN A 224 -1.52 21.17 11.29
CA ASN A 224 -1.73 20.66 9.93
C ASN A 224 -1.36 21.70 8.86
N ASP A 225 -1.61 22.99 9.10
CA ASP A 225 -1.15 24.06 8.22
C ASP A 225 0.39 24.11 8.16
N ILE A 226 1.06 24.00 9.31
CA ILE A 226 2.53 23.92 9.40
C ILE A 226 3.05 22.69 8.66
N LYS A 227 2.46 21.52 8.91
CA LYS A 227 2.79 20.26 8.24
C LYS A 227 2.68 20.38 6.72
N THR A 228 1.60 20.98 6.24
CA THR A 228 1.32 21.14 4.80
C THR A 228 2.29 22.12 4.17
N THR A 229 2.51 23.28 4.80
CA THR A 229 3.35 24.36 4.26
C THR A 229 4.80 23.93 4.11
N TYR A 230 5.35 23.25 5.12
CA TYR A 230 6.73 22.75 5.06
C TYR A 230 6.86 21.33 4.48
N HIS A 231 5.76 20.76 3.98
CA HIS A 231 5.73 19.40 3.44
C HIS A 231 6.33 18.33 4.38
N ILE A 232 6.03 18.43 5.68
CA ILE A 232 6.59 17.55 6.72
C ILE A 232 6.00 16.14 6.55
N ARG A 233 6.88 15.17 6.29
CA ARG A 233 6.53 13.75 6.17
C ARG A 233 7.15 12.97 7.33
N ARG A 234 6.44 12.93 8.47
CA ARG A 234 6.76 12.09 9.62
C ARG A 234 5.69 11.01 9.75
N GLU A 235 6.11 9.76 9.94
CA GLU A 235 5.18 8.62 10.08
C GLU A 235 4.22 8.81 11.25
N SER A 236 4.72 9.34 12.38
CA SER A 236 3.91 9.61 13.55
C SER A 236 2.96 10.79 13.40
N TRP A 237 3.11 11.64 12.36
CA TRP A 237 2.25 12.80 12.17
C TRP A 237 0.96 12.41 11.42
N GLN A 238 0.21 11.48 12.00
CA GLN A 238 -1.05 10.96 11.46
C GLN A 238 -2.09 10.90 12.58
N GLY A 239 -3.34 11.26 12.29
CA GLY A 239 -4.41 11.28 13.28
C GLY A 239 -4.36 12.50 14.21
N ASP A 240 -4.85 12.31 15.43
CA ASP A 240 -4.82 13.35 16.45
C ASP A 240 -3.38 13.58 16.98
N PRO A 241 -2.91 14.83 17.09
CA PRO A 241 -1.53 15.14 17.43
C PRO A 241 -1.13 14.79 18.88
N CYS A 242 -2.08 14.75 19.82
CA CYS A 242 -1.79 14.53 21.23
C CYS A 242 -2.41 13.26 21.82
N VAL A 243 -3.48 12.71 21.24
CA VAL A 243 -4.18 11.53 21.79
C VAL A 243 -4.23 10.35 20.83
N PRO A 244 -4.01 9.10 21.32
CA PRO A 244 -3.67 8.75 22.70
C PRO A 244 -2.26 9.21 23.08
N SER A 245 -2.02 9.56 24.35
CA SER A 245 -0.73 10.09 24.83
C SER A 245 0.47 9.18 24.55
N LYS A 246 0.25 7.87 24.39
CA LYS A 246 1.26 6.89 23.98
C LYS A 246 1.75 7.09 22.53
N TYR A 247 0.94 7.72 21.69
CA TYR A 247 1.17 7.89 20.25
C TYR A 247 1.19 9.36 19.83
N THR A 248 1.45 10.29 20.77
CA THR A 248 1.70 11.70 20.48
C THR A 248 2.70 11.84 19.33
N TRP A 249 2.43 12.75 18.40
CA TRP A 249 3.26 12.95 17.23
C TRP A 249 4.72 13.23 17.62
N ASN A 250 5.68 12.59 16.93
CA ASN A 250 7.09 12.75 17.28
C ASN A 250 7.52 14.20 17.14
N GLY A 251 8.14 14.73 18.20
CA GLY A 251 8.57 16.12 18.29
C GLY A 251 7.48 17.07 18.80
N LEU A 252 6.31 16.58 19.18
CA LEU A 252 5.33 17.33 19.96
C LEU A 252 5.36 16.88 21.42
N ASP A 253 5.18 17.84 22.33
CA ASP A 253 4.71 17.57 23.69
C ASP A 253 3.39 18.31 23.90
N CYS A 254 2.44 17.69 24.59
CA CYS A 254 1.09 18.23 24.81
C CYS A 254 0.75 18.32 26.29
N SER A 255 -0.19 19.21 26.62
CA SER A 255 -0.74 19.36 27.97
C SER A 255 -1.75 18.26 28.30
N TYR A 256 -1.94 17.97 29.59
CA TYR A 256 -2.94 17.03 30.10
C TYR A 256 -4.33 17.67 30.32
N GLY A 257 -4.60 18.80 29.66
CA GLY A 257 -5.87 19.51 29.76
C GLY A 257 -7.02 18.77 29.07
N ASN A 258 -8.25 19.22 29.32
CA ASN A 258 -9.43 18.75 28.60
C ASN A 258 -10.09 19.95 27.86
N PRO A 259 -9.85 20.13 26.55
CA PRO A 259 -9.08 19.27 25.66
C PRO A 259 -7.55 19.53 25.72
N PRO A 260 -6.71 18.54 25.35
CA PRO A 260 -5.25 18.69 25.32
C PRO A 260 -4.83 19.73 24.27
N ARG A 261 -3.68 20.38 24.52
CA ARG A 261 -3.11 21.47 23.70
C ARG A 261 -1.61 21.25 23.47
N ILE A 262 -1.07 21.71 22.33
CA ILE A 262 0.35 21.59 21.96
C ILE A 262 1.16 22.64 22.75
N ILE A 263 2.19 22.19 23.47
CA ILE A 263 3.06 23.06 24.28
C ILE A 263 4.51 23.08 23.79
N SER A 264 4.90 22.12 22.94
CA SER A 264 6.27 21.97 22.47
C SER A 264 6.27 21.49 21.02
N LEU A 265 7.08 22.11 20.18
CA LEU A 265 7.29 21.72 18.78
C LEU A 265 8.79 21.69 18.45
N LYS A 266 9.27 20.49 18.12
CA LYS A 266 10.68 20.19 17.79
C LYS A 266 10.80 19.76 16.32
N LEU A 267 11.22 20.71 15.49
CA LEU A 267 11.47 20.53 14.05
C LEU A 267 12.93 20.85 13.68
N SER A 268 13.87 20.70 14.63
CA SER A 268 15.29 20.80 14.31
C SER A 268 15.69 19.79 13.24
N SER A 269 16.64 20.14 12.37
CA SER A 269 17.19 19.24 11.33
C SER A 269 16.14 18.57 10.44
N SER A 270 15.05 19.28 10.14
CA SER A 270 13.90 18.74 9.39
C SER A 270 13.86 19.18 7.92
N ASN A 271 14.96 19.75 7.41
CA ASN A 271 15.07 20.28 6.04
C ASN A 271 13.97 21.28 5.67
N LEU A 272 13.48 22.06 6.65
CA LEU A 272 12.45 23.08 6.41
C LEU A 272 13.02 24.18 5.50
N THR A 273 12.23 24.63 4.53
CA THR A 273 12.58 25.70 3.58
C THR A 273 11.47 26.74 3.55
N GLY A 274 11.75 27.93 3.01
CA GLY A 274 10.80 29.04 2.97
C GLY A 274 10.77 29.85 4.28
N ASP A 275 9.77 30.71 4.41
CA ASP A 275 9.67 31.65 5.53
C ASP A 275 9.04 31.01 6.78
N ILE A 276 9.29 31.61 7.94
CA ILE A 276 8.63 31.19 9.19
C ILE A 276 7.13 31.51 9.11
N VAL A 277 6.29 30.48 9.06
CA VAL A 277 4.83 30.59 8.90
C VAL A 277 4.12 31.22 10.11
N SER A 278 3.07 32.02 9.84
CA SER A 278 2.25 32.66 10.87
C SER A 278 1.41 31.68 11.69
N SER A 279 1.07 30.50 11.16
CA SER A 279 0.29 29.48 11.90
C SER A 279 0.98 29.02 13.19
N LEU A 280 2.30 29.19 13.32
CA LEU A 280 3.02 28.96 14.58
C LEU A 280 2.54 29.86 15.72
N SER A 281 2.06 31.06 15.41
CA SER A 281 1.54 32.02 16.39
C SER A 281 0.13 31.70 16.89
N HIS A 282 -0.58 30.79 16.22
CA HIS A 282 -1.91 30.34 16.65
C HIS A 282 -1.86 29.24 17.72
N LEU A 283 -0.70 28.59 17.92
CA LEU A 283 -0.47 27.61 18.98
C LEU A 283 -0.32 28.32 20.33
N SER A 284 -1.43 28.84 20.86
CA SER A 284 -1.47 29.82 21.98
C SER A 284 -0.81 29.35 23.28
N THR A 285 -0.72 28.03 23.48
CA THR A 285 -0.10 27.40 24.66
C THR A 285 1.36 27.03 24.46
N MET A 286 1.96 27.34 23.30
CA MET A 286 3.34 26.98 22.98
C MET A 286 4.34 27.55 24.00
N GLU A 287 5.13 26.67 24.60
CA GLU A 287 6.22 26.99 25.53
C GLU A 287 7.60 26.83 24.89
N TYR A 288 7.74 25.86 23.98
CA TYR A 288 9.02 25.44 23.42
C TYR A 288 8.95 25.29 21.89
N LEU A 289 9.72 26.09 21.17
CA LEU A 289 9.82 26.02 19.71
C LEU A 289 11.28 25.88 19.26
N ASP A 290 11.59 24.78 18.58
CA ASP A 290 12.90 24.54 17.96
C ASP A 290 12.79 24.30 16.46
N LEU A 291 13.30 25.26 15.68
CA LEU A 291 13.40 25.22 14.22
C LEU A 291 14.87 25.28 13.74
N SER A 292 15.83 24.94 14.61
CA SER A 292 17.26 25.01 14.28
C SER A 292 17.71 24.02 13.20
N ASP A 293 18.87 24.24 12.59
CA ASP A 293 19.42 23.34 11.55
C ASP A 293 18.48 23.12 10.37
N ASN A 294 17.88 24.19 9.86
CA ASN A 294 17.03 24.14 8.70
C ASN A 294 17.55 25.11 7.62
N GLN A 295 16.78 25.25 6.55
CA GLN A 295 17.07 26.12 5.42
C GLN A 295 16.05 27.27 5.35
N LEU A 296 15.46 27.65 6.48
CA LEU A 296 14.44 28.69 6.55
C LEU A 296 15.02 30.04 6.13
N THR A 297 14.23 30.80 5.37
CA THR A 297 14.55 32.11 4.80
C THR A 297 13.62 33.19 5.38
N GLY A 298 13.72 34.41 4.85
CA GLY A 298 12.83 35.50 5.25
C GLY A 298 13.18 36.12 6.60
N VAL A 299 12.29 36.98 7.08
CA VAL A 299 12.43 37.71 8.35
C VAL A 299 11.82 36.92 9.50
N ILE A 300 12.27 37.18 10.73
CA ILE A 300 11.64 36.61 11.93
C ILE A 300 10.29 37.31 12.15
N PRO A 301 9.16 36.61 12.16
CA PRO A 301 7.84 37.23 12.35
C PRO A 301 7.70 37.80 13.77
N GLU A 302 7.25 39.05 13.86
CA GLU A 302 6.94 39.68 15.16
C GLU A 302 5.81 38.97 15.91
N THR A 303 4.93 38.26 15.19
CA THR A 303 3.83 37.47 15.76
C THR A 303 4.29 36.40 16.75
N LEU A 304 5.52 35.88 16.64
CA LEU A 304 6.08 34.95 17.62
C LEU A 304 6.24 35.57 19.02
N ALA A 305 6.39 36.90 19.11
CA ALA A 305 6.43 37.59 20.39
C ALA A 305 5.07 37.57 21.12
N GLY A 306 3.97 37.39 20.36
CA GLY A 306 2.60 37.35 20.86
C GLY A 306 2.22 36.04 21.57
N LEU A 307 3.06 35.00 21.52
CA LEU A 307 2.84 33.74 22.22
C LEU A 307 3.10 33.91 23.73
N PRO A 308 2.07 33.91 24.60
CA PRO A 308 2.22 34.34 25.99
C PRO A 308 3.13 33.44 26.82
N ASN A 309 3.14 32.14 26.51
CA ASN A 309 3.86 31.13 27.28
C ASN A 309 5.21 30.73 26.68
N LEU A 310 5.62 31.30 25.55
CA LEU A 310 6.86 30.91 24.86
C LEU A 310 8.09 31.24 25.71
N ARG A 311 8.80 30.23 26.17
CA ARG A 311 9.99 30.35 27.02
C ARG A 311 11.28 30.01 26.28
N PHE A 312 11.18 29.21 25.22
CA PHE A 312 12.33 28.78 24.44
C PHE A 312 12.05 28.91 22.94
N LEU A 313 12.94 29.62 22.24
CA LEU A 313 12.91 29.79 20.79
C LEU A 313 14.29 29.56 20.18
N ASN A 314 14.45 28.50 19.41
CA ASN A 314 15.70 28.20 18.72
C ASN A 314 15.53 28.30 17.20
N LEU A 315 16.17 29.31 16.59
CA LEU A 315 16.20 29.56 15.14
C LEU A 315 17.63 29.50 14.59
N SER A 316 18.57 28.94 15.36
CA SER A 316 19.97 28.86 14.98
C SER A 316 20.20 28.00 13.73
N ARG A 317 21.27 28.27 12.98
CA ARG A 317 21.69 27.52 11.79
C ARG A 317 20.59 27.45 10.72
N ASN A 318 20.13 28.62 10.30
CA ASN A 318 19.19 28.84 9.19
C ASN A 318 19.73 29.92 8.22
N ASN A 319 18.92 30.32 7.23
CA ASN A 319 19.21 31.38 6.25
C ASN A 319 18.36 32.65 6.47
N LEU A 320 17.98 32.94 7.71
CA LEU A 320 17.14 34.08 8.06
C LEU A 320 17.85 35.42 7.78
N ILE A 321 17.07 36.43 7.41
CA ILE A 321 17.54 37.76 7.01
C ILE A 321 16.83 38.86 7.80
N GLY A 322 17.41 40.06 7.79
CA GLY A 322 16.78 41.25 8.40
C GLY A 322 17.09 41.42 9.89
N SER A 323 16.38 42.35 10.51
CA SER A 323 16.53 42.66 11.93
C SER A 323 15.67 41.75 12.80
N VAL A 324 16.13 41.49 14.03
CA VAL A 324 15.32 40.79 15.04
C VAL A 324 14.21 41.75 15.52
N PRO A 325 12.93 41.33 15.59
CA PRO A 325 11.84 42.16 16.11
C PRO A 325 12.09 42.69 17.53
N GLU A 326 11.75 43.95 17.79
CA GLU A 326 11.94 44.58 19.12
C GLU A 326 11.14 43.89 20.22
N ALA A 327 9.92 43.43 19.91
CA ALA A 327 9.09 42.69 20.87
C ALA A 327 9.79 41.41 21.36
N LEU A 328 10.53 40.71 20.48
CA LEU A 328 11.30 39.53 20.84
C LEU A 328 12.55 39.88 21.65
N LYS A 329 13.28 40.94 21.26
CA LYS A 329 14.44 41.45 22.01
C LYS A 329 14.07 41.82 23.44
N LYS A 330 12.94 42.53 23.62
CA LYS A 330 12.43 42.91 24.94
C LYS A 330 12.20 41.69 25.84
N ARG A 331 11.59 40.63 25.32
CA ARG A 331 11.36 39.39 26.10
C ARG A 331 12.64 38.68 26.53
N VAL A 332 13.69 38.74 25.70
CA VAL A 332 15.02 38.23 26.06
C VAL A 332 15.65 39.07 27.18
N VAL A 333 15.57 40.39 27.08
CA VAL A 333 16.05 41.32 28.14
C VAL A 333 15.30 41.11 29.45
N ASP A 334 13.97 40.94 29.38
CA ASP A 334 13.10 40.66 30.52
C ASP A 334 13.27 39.23 31.09
N ARG A 335 14.15 38.41 30.50
CA ARG A 335 14.41 37.00 30.86
C ARG A 335 13.18 36.09 30.81
N THR A 336 12.18 36.47 30.03
CA THR A 336 10.96 35.67 29.81
C THR A 336 11.10 34.72 28.63
N LEU A 337 12.10 34.93 27.76
CA LEU A 337 12.37 34.13 26.56
C LEU A 337 13.86 33.84 26.43
N ASN A 338 14.22 32.57 26.30
CA ASN A 338 15.54 32.14 25.87
C ASN A 338 15.55 31.98 24.35
N MET A 339 16.41 32.73 23.65
CA MET A 339 16.46 32.77 22.19
C MET A 339 17.84 32.44 21.64
N SER A 340 17.90 31.53 20.67
CA SER A 340 19.14 31.18 19.95
C SER A 340 19.03 31.50 18.45
N LEU A 341 19.94 32.35 17.96
CA LEU A 341 19.98 32.83 16.56
C LEU A 341 21.30 32.55 15.84
N ALA A 342 22.25 31.88 16.49
CA ALA A 342 23.61 31.68 15.96
C ALA A 342 23.62 30.98 14.60
N GLY A 343 24.55 31.33 13.71
CA GLY A 343 24.70 30.66 12.41
C GLY A 343 23.84 31.21 11.26
N ASN A 344 22.99 32.21 11.52
CA ASN A 344 22.28 32.95 10.46
C ASN A 344 23.16 34.10 9.94
N LYS A 345 23.79 33.95 8.78
CA LYS A 345 24.83 34.87 8.27
C LYS A 345 24.33 36.29 7.96
N ASN A 346 23.03 36.45 7.71
CA ASN A 346 22.41 37.68 7.22
C ASN A 346 21.42 38.32 8.24
N LEU A 347 21.35 37.79 9.47
CA LEU A 347 20.63 38.44 10.56
C LEU A 347 21.45 39.61 11.12
N CYS A 348 20.77 40.72 11.40
CA CYS A 348 21.39 41.84 12.10
C CYS A 348 20.69 42.07 13.45
N LEU A 349 21.50 42.39 14.48
CA LEU A 349 20.99 42.69 15.83
C LEU A 349 20.59 44.16 15.98
N ALA A 350 21.08 45.03 15.10
CA ALA A 350 20.86 46.47 15.11
C ALA A 350 20.15 46.92 13.83
N ASP A 351 19.14 47.77 13.97
CA ASP A 351 18.50 48.45 12.85
C ASP A 351 19.15 49.82 12.59
N PRO A 352 19.46 50.19 11.33
CA PRO A 352 19.29 49.40 10.10
C PRO A 352 20.46 48.44 9.81
N CYS A 353 20.18 47.29 9.18
CA CYS A 353 21.23 46.34 8.76
C CYS A 353 22.24 46.98 7.79
N PRO A 354 23.57 46.78 7.96
CA PRO A 354 24.57 47.33 7.05
C PRO A 354 24.56 46.64 5.68
N GLN A 355 24.42 47.42 4.60
CA GLN A 355 24.44 46.97 3.19
C GLN A 355 25.88 46.68 2.71
N LYS A 356 26.17 45.47 2.20
CA LYS A 356 27.47 45.15 1.56
C LYS A 356 27.47 45.48 0.05
N LYS A 357 28.47 46.26 -0.42
CA LYS A 357 28.72 46.56 -1.84
C LYS A 357 29.27 45.35 -2.61
N LYS A 358 28.71 45.06 -3.80
CA LYS A 358 29.20 44.07 -4.76
C LYS A 358 30.53 44.51 -5.40
N GLN A 359 31.55 43.64 -5.42
CA GLN A 359 32.77 43.81 -6.20
C GLN A 359 32.77 42.80 -7.36
N ASN A 360 32.92 43.30 -8.59
CA ASN A 360 33.07 42.51 -9.82
C ASN A 360 34.55 42.11 -10.00
N SER A 361 34.84 40.85 -10.36
CA SER A 361 36.17 40.41 -10.79
C SER A 361 36.25 40.26 -12.31
N ILE A 362 37.39 40.65 -12.89
CA ILE A 362 37.69 40.69 -14.33
C ILE A 362 38.70 39.57 -14.67
N LEU A 363 38.45 38.88 -15.79
CA LEU A 363 39.29 37.87 -16.45
C LEU A 363 40.46 38.50 -17.23
N ILE A 364 41.65 37.89 -17.20
CA ILE A 364 42.71 38.09 -18.20
C ILE A 364 43.37 36.74 -18.53
N PRO A 365 43.50 36.35 -19.81
CA PRO A 365 44.30 35.20 -20.23
C PRO A 365 45.65 35.64 -20.82
N ILE A 366 46.71 34.88 -20.56
CA ILE A 366 47.99 34.97 -21.29
C ILE A 366 48.40 33.56 -21.72
N VAL A 367 48.66 33.41 -23.02
CA VAL A 367 49.14 32.19 -23.69
C VAL A 367 50.57 32.42 -24.14
N THR A 368 51.48 31.49 -23.83
CA THR A 368 52.67 31.14 -24.66
C THR A 368 52.96 29.64 -24.41
N SER A 369 52.71 28.75 -25.36
CA SER A 369 53.51 28.38 -26.56
C SER A 369 54.74 27.52 -26.28
N VAL A 370 54.54 26.27 -25.83
CA VAL A 370 55.42 25.12 -26.15
C VAL A 370 54.58 23.82 -26.17
N SER A 371 53.75 23.61 -27.20
CA SER A 371 52.97 22.34 -27.29
C SER A 371 52.63 21.91 -28.71
N SER A 372 53.24 22.53 -29.73
CA SER A 372 52.86 22.34 -31.14
C SER A 372 53.17 20.94 -31.68
N PHE A 373 54.05 20.16 -31.05
CA PHE A 373 54.34 18.79 -31.51
C PHE A 373 53.48 17.70 -30.85
N PHE A 374 53.04 17.91 -29.60
CA PHE A 374 52.12 16.98 -28.92
C PHE A 374 50.65 17.23 -29.27
N LEU A 375 50.27 18.48 -29.59
CA LEU A 375 48.90 18.84 -29.96
C LEU A 375 48.42 18.26 -31.28
N VAL A 376 49.32 18.01 -32.25
CA VAL A 376 48.91 17.44 -33.54
C VAL A 376 48.72 15.92 -33.43
N LEU A 377 49.54 15.24 -32.63
CA LEU A 377 49.41 13.79 -32.42
C LEU A 377 48.23 13.45 -31.49
N PHE A 378 48.09 14.17 -30.37
CA PHE A 378 46.89 14.06 -29.53
C PHE A 378 45.67 14.66 -30.21
N GLY A 379 45.81 15.67 -31.06
CA GLY A 379 44.72 16.24 -31.85
C GLY A 379 44.19 15.26 -32.88
N ALA A 380 45.04 14.54 -33.61
CA ALA A 380 44.60 13.51 -34.55
C ALA A 380 43.96 12.31 -33.83
N LEU A 381 44.54 11.85 -32.72
CA LEU A 381 43.96 10.79 -31.90
C LEU A 381 42.67 11.22 -31.20
N ALA A 382 42.59 12.47 -30.73
CA ALA A 382 41.38 13.06 -30.17
C ALA A 382 40.33 13.31 -31.24
N ILE A 383 40.70 13.68 -32.47
CA ILE A 383 39.74 13.82 -33.58
C ILE A 383 39.23 12.45 -34.00
N VAL A 384 40.06 11.42 -34.09
CA VAL A 384 39.61 10.04 -34.34
C VAL A 384 38.75 9.53 -33.17
N TRP A 385 39.13 9.80 -31.92
CA TRP A 385 38.36 9.46 -30.73
C TRP A 385 37.06 10.26 -30.64
N LEU A 386 37.05 11.54 -31.04
CA LEU A 386 35.88 12.44 -31.10
C LEU A 386 34.98 12.12 -32.29
N ILE A 387 35.50 11.60 -33.41
CA ILE A 387 34.68 11.11 -34.54
C ILE A 387 34.09 9.74 -34.18
N LYS A 388 34.86 8.88 -33.49
CA LYS A 388 34.38 7.59 -32.99
C LYS A 388 33.39 7.77 -31.82
N GLN A 389 33.62 8.75 -30.94
CA GLN A 389 32.66 9.21 -29.93
C GLN A 389 31.49 9.91 -30.58
N ARG A 390 31.65 10.78 -31.58
CA ARG A 390 30.52 11.45 -32.26
C ARG A 390 29.66 10.48 -33.03
N ARG A 391 30.20 9.45 -33.68
CA ARG A 391 29.37 8.39 -34.29
C ARG A 391 28.65 7.53 -33.26
N LYS A 392 29.29 7.23 -32.12
CA LYS A 392 28.67 6.50 -30.99
C LYS A 392 27.67 7.38 -30.22
N ALA A 393 27.93 8.67 -30.13
CA ALA A 393 27.11 9.68 -29.47
C ALA A 393 25.97 10.16 -30.36
N GLU A 394 26.11 10.27 -31.68
CA GLU A 394 24.99 10.53 -32.61
C GLU A 394 24.02 9.36 -32.60
N SER A 395 24.51 8.12 -32.70
CA SER A 395 23.66 6.94 -32.59
C SER A 395 23.02 6.82 -31.20
N SER A 396 23.78 7.06 -30.13
CA SER A 396 23.28 7.06 -28.75
C SER A 396 22.33 8.22 -28.47
N GLU A 397 22.55 9.43 -28.98
CA GLU A 397 21.76 10.65 -28.77
C GLU A 397 20.47 10.61 -29.60
N ILE A 398 20.51 10.08 -30.83
CA ILE A 398 19.29 9.79 -31.62
C ILE A 398 18.47 8.70 -30.92
N THR A 399 19.10 7.62 -30.43
CA THR A 399 18.43 6.57 -29.65
C THR A 399 17.87 7.11 -28.33
N LEU A 400 18.57 8.04 -27.66
CA LEU A 400 18.12 8.70 -26.43
C LEU A 400 16.94 9.66 -26.69
N ARG A 401 16.95 10.39 -27.81
CA ARG A 401 15.83 11.25 -28.24
C ARG A 401 14.56 10.46 -28.60
N LEU A 402 14.72 9.19 -28.97
CA LEU A 402 13.63 8.28 -29.30
C LEU A 402 13.07 7.55 -28.07
N LYS A 403 13.87 7.37 -27.01
CA LYS A 403 13.41 6.78 -25.74
C LYS A 403 12.39 7.69 -25.05
N ASN A 404 11.34 7.08 -24.50
CA ASN A 404 10.27 7.72 -23.74
C ASN A 404 9.29 8.60 -24.54
N ARG A 405 9.20 8.42 -25.88
CA ARG A 405 8.23 9.16 -26.71
C ARG A 405 6.88 8.44 -26.84
N PRO A 406 5.76 9.16 -26.89
CA PRO A 406 4.47 8.60 -27.30
C PRO A 406 4.43 8.36 -28.82
N PHE A 407 3.97 7.18 -29.24
CA PHE A 407 3.78 6.77 -30.63
C PHE A 407 2.29 6.87 -31.02
N LYS A 408 2.00 7.24 -32.27
CA LYS A 408 0.64 7.18 -32.83
C LYS A 408 0.33 5.76 -33.33
N TYR A 409 -0.94 5.35 -33.31
CA TYR A 409 -1.33 4.03 -33.81
C TYR A 409 -0.90 3.76 -35.27
N THR A 410 -1.02 4.77 -36.15
CA THR A 410 -0.59 4.66 -37.55
C THR A 410 0.90 4.38 -37.68
N GLU A 411 1.71 4.92 -36.76
CA GLU A 411 3.15 4.69 -36.72
C GLU A 411 3.44 3.26 -36.24
N VAL A 412 2.75 2.81 -35.18
CA VAL A 412 2.86 1.43 -34.67
C VAL A 412 2.46 0.41 -35.75
N SER A 413 1.38 0.67 -36.48
CA SER A 413 0.95 -0.19 -37.60
C SER A 413 2.01 -0.23 -38.70
N ARG A 414 2.64 0.91 -39.00
CA ARG A 414 3.68 0.99 -40.03
C ARG A 414 4.96 0.26 -39.63
N ILE A 415 5.48 0.48 -38.42
CA ILE A 415 6.73 -0.16 -37.96
C ILE A 415 6.59 -1.68 -37.80
N THR A 416 5.37 -2.19 -37.58
CA THR A 416 5.08 -3.62 -37.46
C THR A 416 4.65 -4.28 -38.77
N GLY A 417 4.59 -3.53 -39.89
CA GLY A 417 4.08 -4.04 -41.16
C GLY A 417 2.64 -4.53 -41.07
N ASN A 418 1.76 -3.73 -40.48
CA ASN A 418 0.37 -4.07 -40.13
C ASN A 418 0.28 -5.33 -39.26
N PHE A 419 1.11 -5.41 -38.21
CA PHE A 419 1.13 -6.51 -37.25
C PHE A 419 1.44 -7.88 -37.91
N GLY A 420 2.34 -7.89 -38.90
CA GLY A 420 2.56 -9.05 -39.78
C GLY A 420 3.34 -10.21 -39.16
N ARG A 421 4.28 -9.96 -38.23
CA ARG A 421 5.12 -11.01 -37.62
C ARG A 421 4.97 -11.04 -36.11
N VAL A 422 4.33 -12.08 -35.59
CA VAL A 422 4.22 -12.37 -34.16
C VAL A 422 5.51 -13.06 -33.68
N ILE A 423 6.09 -12.57 -32.59
CA ILE A 423 7.29 -13.12 -31.94
C ILE A 423 7.01 -13.68 -30.54
N GLY A 424 5.82 -13.44 -30.00
CA GLY A 424 5.36 -14.00 -28.74
C GLY A 424 3.90 -13.71 -28.45
N GLU A 425 3.30 -14.49 -27.57
CA GLU A 425 1.91 -14.31 -27.11
C GLU A 425 1.84 -14.63 -25.61
N GLY A 426 1.24 -13.74 -24.82
CA GLY A 426 1.12 -13.87 -23.37
C GLY A 426 -0.17 -13.28 -22.82
N GLY A 427 -0.31 -13.21 -21.49
CA GLY A 427 -1.55 -12.76 -20.82
C GLY A 427 -1.96 -11.30 -21.14
N PHE A 428 -1.01 -10.48 -21.56
CA PHE A 428 -1.24 -9.10 -21.99
C PHE A 428 -1.61 -8.95 -23.46
N GLY A 429 -1.43 -10.00 -24.28
CA GLY A 429 -1.66 -9.96 -25.72
C GLY A 429 -0.44 -10.40 -26.55
N LYS A 430 -0.49 -10.09 -27.85
CA LYS A 430 0.54 -10.49 -28.83
C LYS A 430 1.69 -9.49 -28.87
N VAL A 431 2.89 -10.01 -29.11
CA VAL A 431 4.13 -9.25 -29.32
C VAL A 431 4.54 -9.40 -30.78
N TYR A 432 4.77 -8.28 -31.45
CA TYR A 432 5.12 -8.22 -32.86
C TYR A 432 6.56 -7.72 -33.04
N LEU A 433 7.23 -8.23 -34.07
CA LEU A 433 8.49 -7.65 -34.53
C LEU A 433 8.21 -6.35 -35.28
N GLY A 434 8.99 -5.30 -35.00
CA GLY A 434 8.92 -4.07 -35.74
C GLY A 434 10.30 -3.48 -36.03
N THR A 435 10.33 -2.51 -36.94
CA THR A 435 11.53 -1.76 -37.32
C THR A 435 11.19 -0.28 -37.35
N LEU A 436 11.90 0.51 -36.53
CA LEU A 436 11.78 1.96 -36.50
C LEU A 436 12.40 2.60 -37.76
N ASP A 437 12.09 3.87 -38.03
CA ASP A 437 12.56 4.59 -39.22
C ASP A 437 14.08 4.69 -39.37
N ASN A 438 14.77 4.64 -38.24
CA ASN A 438 16.23 4.65 -38.16
C ASN A 438 16.86 3.25 -38.36
N GLY A 439 16.06 2.22 -38.65
CA GLY A 439 16.51 0.83 -38.81
C GLY A 439 16.63 0.04 -37.51
N THR A 440 16.29 0.61 -36.34
CA THR A 440 16.34 -0.12 -35.07
C THR A 440 15.21 -1.15 -34.97
N THR A 441 15.56 -2.40 -34.71
CA THR A 441 14.60 -3.49 -34.47
C THR A 441 14.00 -3.38 -33.06
N VAL A 442 12.68 -3.51 -32.97
CA VAL A 442 11.91 -3.35 -31.72
C VAL A 442 10.89 -4.48 -31.55
N ALA A 443 10.48 -4.70 -30.30
CA ALA A 443 9.37 -5.59 -29.96
C ALA A 443 8.16 -4.76 -29.55
N VAL A 444 7.01 -4.98 -30.21
CA VAL A 444 5.77 -4.22 -29.98
C VAL A 444 4.74 -5.13 -29.30
N LYS A 445 4.52 -4.94 -28.00
CA LYS A 445 3.53 -5.67 -27.19
C LYS A 445 2.20 -4.91 -27.24
N THR A 446 1.16 -5.50 -27.81
CA THR A 446 -0.18 -4.87 -27.91
C THR A 446 -1.13 -5.44 -26.87
N LEU A 447 -1.96 -4.59 -26.25
CA LEU A 447 -2.96 -5.02 -25.28
C LEU A 447 -4.13 -5.74 -25.96
N SER A 448 -4.49 -6.93 -25.45
CA SER A 448 -5.71 -7.63 -25.87
C SER A 448 -6.98 -6.89 -25.45
N LYS A 449 -7.97 -6.79 -26.35
CA LYS A 449 -9.26 -6.08 -26.12
C LYS A 449 -10.12 -6.70 -25.01
N SER A 450 -9.81 -7.89 -24.52
CA SER A 450 -10.60 -8.64 -23.52
C SER A 450 -10.18 -8.42 -22.06
N SER A 451 -9.08 -7.71 -21.77
CA SER A 451 -8.53 -7.63 -20.41
C SER A 451 -8.75 -6.26 -19.75
N LYS A 452 -9.68 -6.18 -18.78
CA LYS A 452 -9.82 -5.01 -17.88
C LYS A 452 -8.61 -4.84 -16.94
N GLN A 453 -7.93 -5.95 -16.63
CA GLN A 453 -6.75 -5.98 -15.76
C GLN A 453 -5.49 -5.45 -16.49
N GLY A 454 -5.34 -5.77 -17.78
CA GLY A 454 -4.15 -5.41 -18.55
C GLY A 454 -3.95 -3.90 -18.79
N TYR A 455 -4.99 -3.07 -18.65
CA TYR A 455 -4.83 -1.61 -18.69
C TYR A 455 -4.09 -1.06 -17.46
N LYS A 456 -4.40 -1.57 -16.26
CA LYS A 456 -3.71 -1.17 -15.02
C LYS A 456 -2.24 -1.56 -15.07
N GLU A 457 -1.99 -2.77 -15.55
CA GLU A 457 -0.64 -3.31 -15.69
C GLU A 457 0.17 -2.55 -16.76
N PHE A 458 -0.46 -2.17 -17.87
CA PHE A 458 0.13 -1.27 -18.86
C PHE A 458 0.54 0.07 -18.23
N GLN A 459 -0.34 0.71 -17.45
CA GLN A 459 -0.02 1.98 -16.78
C GLN A 459 1.16 1.84 -15.82
N ALA A 460 1.20 0.77 -15.02
CA ALA A 460 2.31 0.49 -14.11
C ALA A 460 3.63 0.31 -14.87
N GLU A 461 3.61 -0.44 -15.97
CA GLU A 461 4.80 -0.72 -16.77
C GLU A 461 5.35 0.54 -17.48
N VAL A 462 4.48 1.40 -18.03
CA VAL A 462 4.89 2.70 -18.59
C VAL A 462 5.49 3.59 -17.52
N GLN A 463 4.82 3.72 -16.37
CA GLN A 463 5.28 4.59 -15.28
C GLN A 463 6.65 4.17 -14.75
N LEU A 464 6.90 2.86 -14.61
CA LEU A 464 8.17 2.34 -14.09
C LEU A 464 9.28 2.39 -15.14
N LEU A 465 9.07 1.83 -16.34
CA LEU A 465 10.14 1.69 -17.33
C LEU A 465 10.54 3.00 -18.02
N MET A 466 9.71 4.04 -17.93
CA MET A 466 10.14 5.39 -18.31
C MET A 466 11.13 6.01 -17.32
N LEU A 467 11.12 5.57 -16.06
CA LEU A 467 11.93 6.14 -14.98
C LEU A 467 13.23 5.36 -14.74
N ILE A 468 13.23 4.04 -14.99
CA ILE A 468 14.35 3.16 -14.65
C ILE A 468 15.14 2.72 -15.89
N HIS A 469 16.47 2.73 -15.77
CA HIS A 469 17.37 2.30 -16.84
C HIS A 469 18.55 1.52 -16.26
N HIS A 470 18.71 0.27 -16.67
CA HIS A 470 19.80 -0.59 -16.23
C HIS A 470 20.15 -1.63 -17.29
N GLY A 471 21.42 -2.05 -17.36
CA GLY A 471 21.92 -2.97 -18.39
C GLY A 471 21.29 -4.37 -18.36
N ASN A 472 20.67 -4.76 -17.24
CA ASN A 472 19.98 -6.04 -17.06
C ASN A 472 18.46 -5.90 -16.89
N LEU A 473 17.87 -4.78 -17.29
CA LEU A 473 16.42 -4.60 -17.42
C LEU A 473 16.07 -4.27 -18.86
N VAL A 474 14.93 -4.76 -19.36
CA VAL A 474 14.48 -4.46 -20.72
C VAL A 474 14.11 -2.98 -20.84
N SER A 475 14.68 -2.32 -21.85
CA SER A 475 14.46 -0.89 -22.11
C SER A 475 13.16 -0.66 -22.88
N LEU A 476 12.34 0.26 -22.39
CA LEU A 476 11.20 0.79 -23.12
C LEU A 476 11.64 1.92 -24.05
N PHE A 477 11.34 1.80 -25.34
CA PHE A 477 11.52 2.88 -26.32
C PHE A 477 10.35 3.86 -26.29
N GLY A 478 9.12 3.38 -26.09
CA GLY A 478 7.95 4.24 -25.96
C GLY A 478 6.65 3.47 -25.85
N TYR A 479 5.54 4.19 -25.88
CA TYR A 479 4.19 3.61 -25.75
C TYR A 479 3.21 4.27 -26.72
N CYS A 480 2.14 3.56 -27.05
CA CYS A 480 0.97 4.09 -27.76
C CYS A 480 -0.25 3.94 -26.83
N GLY A 481 -0.92 5.05 -26.55
CA GLY A 481 -2.07 5.12 -25.64
C GLY A 481 -3.33 5.68 -26.30
N ASP A 482 -3.62 5.26 -27.54
CA ASP A 482 -4.87 5.65 -28.19
C ASP A 482 -6.04 4.88 -27.55
N SER A 483 -7.20 5.52 -27.39
CA SER A 483 -8.39 5.03 -26.66
C SER A 483 -8.88 3.62 -27.03
N ARG A 484 -8.47 3.09 -28.21
CA ARG A 484 -8.77 1.74 -28.68
C ARG A 484 -7.54 0.87 -29.00
N HIS A 485 -6.34 1.44 -28.97
CA HIS A 485 -5.10 0.76 -29.38
C HIS A 485 -3.95 1.10 -28.45
N ILE A 486 -3.65 0.15 -27.56
CA ILE A 486 -2.62 0.28 -26.55
C ILE A 486 -1.44 -0.63 -26.90
N ALA A 487 -0.23 -0.07 -26.94
CA ALA A 487 0.98 -0.82 -27.24
C ALA A 487 2.21 -0.30 -26.49
N LEU A 488 3.14 -1.19 -26.19
CA LEU A 488 4.45 -0.91 -25.60
C LEU A 488 5.54 -1.30 -26.60
N ILE A 489 6.50 -0.43 -26.83
CA ILE A 489 7.60 -0.61 -27.78
C ILE A 489 8.88 -0.80 -26.97
N TYR A 490 9.46 -2.00 -27.00
CA TYR A 490 10.68 -2.37 -26.28
C TYR A 490 11.85 -2.59 -27.23
N GLU A 491 13.06 -2.65 -26.66
CA GLU A 491 14.20 -3.25 -27.36
C GLU A 491 13.90 -4.70 -27.76
N TYR A 492 14.38 -5.08 -28.95
CA TYR A 492 14.21 -6.45 -29.42
C TYR A 492 15.21 -7.39 -28.77
N MET A 493 14.73 -8.49 -28.21
CA MET A 493 15.52 -9.52 -27.53
C MET A 493 15.67 -10.73 -28.45
N ALA A 494 16.74 -10.75 -29.26
CA ALA A 494 16.91 -11.67 -30.38
C ALA A 494 16.88 -13.16 -30.02
N ASN A 495 17.31 -13.51 -28.80
CA ASN A 495 17.34 -14.90 -28.34
C ASN A 495 16.09 -15.28 -27.53
N GLY A 496 15.03 -14.46 -27.51
CA GLY A 496 13.76 -14.81 -26.86
C GLY A 496 13.87 -14.90 -25.33
N ASN A 497 13.08 -15.78 -24.71
CA ASN A 497 13.02 -15.94 -23.25
C ASN A 497 13.80 -17.17 -22.77
N LEU A 498 14.29 -17.13 -21.53
CA LEU A 498 15.11 -18.18 -20.94
C LEU A 498 14.43 -19.56 -20.92
N ARG A 499 13.10 -19.60 -20.72
CA ARG A 499 12.34 -20.86 -20.72
C ARG A 499 12.48 -21.65 -22.04
N GLN A 500 12.57 -20.96 -23.18
CA GLN A 500 12.75 -21.59 -24.50
C GLN A 500 14.08 -22.33 -24.62
N HIS A 501 15.13 -21.86 -23.92
CA HIS A 501 16.46 -22.48 -23.95
C HIS A 501 16.61 -23.65 -22.97
N LEU A 502 15.71 -23.76 -21.99
CA LEU A 502 15.68 -24.87 -21.02
C LEU A 502 14.72 -25.99 -21.45
N SER A 503 13.74 -25.69 -22.30
CA SER A 503 12.68 -26.63 -22.70
C SER A 503 12.99 -27.45 -23.96
N VAL A 504 14.23 -27.42 -24.45
CA VAL A 504 14.66 -28.13 -25.67
C VAL A 504 14.52 -29.64 -25.46
N ARG A 505 13.39 -30.21 -25.91
CA ARG A 505 13.20 -31.66 -26.00
C ARG A 505 13.74 -32.12 -27.34
N MET A 506 14.63 -33.11 -27.26
CA MET A 506 15.10 -34.02 -28.32
C MET A 506 14.47 -33.76 -29.70
N HIS A 507 15.13 -32.95 -30.52
CA HIS A 507 15.29 -33.03 -31.98
C HIS A 507 15.83 -31.67 -32.44
N PRO A 508 17.16 -31.50 -32.60
CA PRO A 508 17.71 -30.27 -33.15
C PRO A 508 17.35 -30.18 -34.63
N THR A 509 16.28 -29.45 -34.96
CA THR A 509 16.15 -28.86 -36.29
C THR A 509 17.09 -27.65 -36.37
N GLU A 510 17.51 -27.28 -37.59
CA GLU A 510 18.47 -26.18 -37.84
C GLU A 510 18.06 -24.82 -37.20
N ASP A 511 16.80 -24.67 -36.81
CA ASP A 511 16.22 -23.49 -36.14
C ASP A 511 16.21 -23.53 -34.59
N HIS A 512 16.72 -24.57 -33.93
CA HIS A 512 16.71 -24.65 -32.45
C HIS A 512 18.01 -24.14 -31.81
N PRO A 513 17.91 -23.30 -30.75
CA PRO A 513 19.08 -22.70 -30.11
C PRO A 513 19.95 -23.75 -29.40
N LYS A 514 21.27 -23.55 -29.45
CA LYS A 514 22.26 -24.35 -28.71
C LYS A 514 21.86 -24.51 -27.24
N VAL A 515 21.94 -25.74 -26.73
CA VAL A 515 21.81 -26.04 -25.30
C VAL A 515 22.75 -25.11 -24.51
N LEU A 516 22.21 -24.42 -23.50
CA LEU A 516 23.00 -23.52 -22.68
C LEU A 516 23.99 -24.30 -21.81
N THR A 517 25.28 -24.04 -22.00
CA THR A 517 26.34 -24.59 -21.16
C THR A 517 26.20 -24.13 -19.71
N TRP A 518 26.74 -24.91 -18.77
CA TRP A 518 26.68 -24.59 -17.34
C TRP A 518 27.17 -23.17 -17.02
N SER A 519 28.31 -22.78 -17.59
CA SER A 519 28.87 -21.44 -17.41
C SER A 519 27.92 -20.33 -17.91
N LYS A 520 27.23 -20.56 -19.03
CA LYS A 520 26.28 -19.57 -19.57
C LYS A 520 25.02 -19.48 -18.71
N ARG A 521 24.56 -20.60 -18.13
CA ARG A 521 23.44 -20.61 -17.16
C ARG A 521 23.77 -19.78 -15.92
N ILE A 522 24.98 -19.93 -15.36
CA ILE A 522 25.44 -19.10 -14.23
C ILE A 522 25.52 -17.63 -14.63
N GLN A 523 26.07 -17.32 -15.82
CA GLN A 523 26.15 -15.93 -16.31
C GLN A 523 24.75 -15.29 -16.42
N ILE A 524 23.77 -16.03 -16.93
CA ILE A 524 22.37 -15.59 -17.02
C ILE A 524 21.78 -15.35 -15.62
N ALA A 525 22.03 -16.25 -14.66
CA ALA A 525 21.61 -16.08 -13.27
C ALA A 525 22.22 -14.81 -12.65
N MET A 526 23.51 -14.57 -12.88
CA MET A 526 24.21 -13.37 -12.40
C MET A 526 23.65 -12.08 -13.02
N ASP A 527 23.34 -12.11 -14.31
CA ASP A 527 22.76 -10.96 -15.01
C ASP A 527 21.34 -10.65 -14.51
N ALA A 528 20.52 -11.66 -14.28
CA ALA A 528 19.21 -11.50 -13.64
C ALA A 528 19.35 -10.99 -12.19
N ALA A 529 20.27 -11.53 -11.40
CA ALA A 529 20.52 -11.07 -10.03
C ALA A 529 20.98 -9.60 -9.98
N LYS A 530 21.83 -9.14 -10.91
CA LYS A 530 22.21 -7.72 -11.03
C LYS A 530 21.00 -6.83 -11.33
N GLY A 531 20.12 -7.28 -12.23
CA GLY A 531 18.88 -6.56 -12.54
C GLY A 531 17.98 -6.43 -11.31
N LEU A 532 17.84 -7.52 -10.56
CA LEU A 532 17.01 -7.56 -9.35
C LEU A 532 17.62 -6.75 -8.19
N ASP A 533 18.94 -6.79 -8.01
CA ASP A 533 19.67 -5.94 -7.06
C ASP A 533 19.49 -4.45 -7.36
N TYR A 534 19.55 -4.05 -8.63
CA TYR A 534 19.24 -2.68 -9.00
C TYR A 534 17.80 -2.28 -8.62
N LEU A 535 16.81 -3.17 -8.80
CA LEU A 535 15.43 -2.89 -8.39
C LEU A 535 15.27 -2.78 -6.86
N HIS A 536 15.92 -3.67 -6.08
CA HIS A 536 15.77 -3.76 -4.63
C HIS A 536 16.63 -2.77 -3.84
N ASN A 537 17.82 -2.46 -4.35
CA ASN A 537 18.85 -1.71 -3.63
C ASN A 537 19.30 -0.45 -4.40
N GLY A 538 19.21 -0.46 -5.74
CA GLY A 538 19.57 0.68 -6.60
C GLY A 538 18.47 1.73 -6.77
N CYS A 539 17.21 1.32 -6.79
CA CYS A 539 16.04 2.21 -6.93
C CYS A 539 15.60 2.81 -5.59
N LYS A 540 15.22 4.09 -5.59
CA LYS A 540 14.68 4.79 -4.41
C LYS A 540 13.37 5.51 -4.77
N PRO A 541 12.20 5.04 -4.28
CA PRO A 541 12.00 3.88 -3.41
C PRO A 541 12.31 2.55 -4.13
N PRO A 542 12.60 1.46 -3.40
CA PRO A 542 12.86 0.17 -4.03
C PRO A 542 11.64 -0.36 -4.78
N ILE A 543 11.88 -1.27 -5.73
CA ILE A 543 10.86 -1.82 -6.63
C ILE A 543 10.85 -3.34 -6.45
N ILE A 544 9.68 -3.91 -6.14
CA ILE A 544 9.47 -5.37 -6.13
C ILE A 544 8.84 -5.76 -7.47
N HIS A 545 9.40 -6.78 -8.14
CA HIS A 545 8.95 -7.25 -9.45
C HIS A 545 7.61 -8.01 -9.38
N ARG A 546 7.47 -8.93 -8.42
CA ARG A 546 6.26 -9.75 -8.10
C ARG A 546 5.83 -10.82 -9.12
N ASP A 547 6.53 -10.95 -10.24
CA ASP A 547 6.26 -11.98 -11.26
C ASP A 547 7.56 -12.43 -11.94
N LEU A 548 8.59 -12.66 -11.14
CA LEU A 548 9.89 -13.10 -11.63
C LEU A 548 9.81 -14.60 -12.00
N LYS A 549 10.06 -14.92 -13.27
CA LYS A 549 10.01 -16.28 -13.82
C LYS A 549 10.86 -16.40 -15.09
N THR A 550 11.20 -17.60 -15.52
CA THR A 550 12.04 -17.84 -16.71
C THR A 550 11.47 -17.31 -18.02
N THR A 551 10.15 -17.11 -18.14
CA THR A 551 9.55 -16.45 -19.31
C THR A 551 9.68 -14.93 -19.31
N ASN A 552 9.98 -14.33 -18.15
CA ASN A 552 10.21 -12.89 -17.97
C ASN A 552 11.71 -12.54 -17.93
N ILE A 553 12.60 -13.51 -18.14
CA ILE A 553 14.04 -13.29 -18.37
C ILE A 553 14.31 -13.41 -19.86
N LEU A 554 14.60 -12.29 -20.52
CA LEU A 554 14.85 -12.23 -21.96
C LEU A 554 16.35 -12.15 -22.28
N LEU A 555 16.73 -12.67 -23.44
CA LEU A 555 18.12 -12.78 -23.88
C LEU A 555 18.35 -11.95 -25.16
N ASN A 556 19.31 -11.04 -25.11
CA ASN A 556 19.72 -10.27 -26.29
C ASN A 556 20.65 -11.12 -27.20
N GLU A 557 21.17 -10.53 -28.27
CA GLU A 557 22.07 -11.20 -29.24
C GLU A 557 23.31 -11.84 -28.57
N ASP A 558 23.86 -11.21 -27.53
CA ASP A 558 25.03 -11.70 -26.76
C ASP A 558 24.66 -12.70 -25.65
N PHE A 559 23.40 -13.11 -25.58
CA PHE A 559 22.83 -13.91 -24.49
C PHE A 559 23.04 -13.25 -23.11
N GLN A 560 23.03 -11.92 -23.06
CA GLN A 560 22.93 -11.17 -21.81
C GLN A 560 21.48 -11.20 -21.34
N ALA A 561 21.28 -11.53 -20.06
CA ALA A 561 19.94 -11.61 -19.49
C ALA A 561 19.42 -10.24 -19.07
N LYS A 562 18.16 -9.97 -19.41
CA LYS A 562 17.41 -8.78 -18.97
C LYS A 562 16.04 -9.17 -18.42
N ILE A 563 15.68 -8.58 -17.29
CA ILE A 563 14.36 -8.75 -16.68
C ILE A 563 13.32 -7.93 -17.44
N ALA A 564 12.17 -8.54 -17.73
CA ALA A 564 11.04 -7.97 -18.46
C ALA A 564 9.72 -8.14 -17.70
N ASP A 565 8.66 -7.47 -18.19
CA ASP A 565 7.27 -7.60 -17.72
C ASP A 565 7.01 -7.02 -16.32
N PHE A 566 7.07 -5.69 -16.22
CA PHE A 566 6.91 -4.93 -14.96
C PHE A 566 5.45 -4.60 -14.63
N GLY A 567 4.48 -5.18 -15.35
CA GLY A 567 3.07 -4.83 -15.19
C GLY A 567 2.48 -5.14 -13.81
N LEU A 568 3.09 -6.06 -13.05
CA LEU A 568 2.73 -6.37 -11.66
C LEU A 568 3.65 -5.73 -10.62
N SER A 569 4.71 -5.04 -11.05
CA SER A 569 5.71 -4.46 -10.18
C SER A 569 5.14 -3.33 -9.32
N LYS A 570 5.69 -3.15 -8.12
CA LYS A 570 5.29 -2.10 -7.19
C LYS A 570 6.49 -1.42 -6.55
N THR A 571 6.41 -0.11 -6.42
CA THR A 571 7.32 0.71 -5.61
C THR A 571 6.86 0.72 -4.15
N PHE A 572 7.81 0.74 -3.21
CA PHE A 572 7.49 1.06 -1.82
C PHE A 572 7.02 2.51 -1.66
N VAL A 573 6.21 2.78 -0.64
CA VAL A 573 5.71 4.14 -0.35
C VAL A 573 6.80 4.98 0.32
N THR A 574 7.67 4.33 1.10
CA THR A 574 8.86 4.94 1.74
C THR A 574 10.12 4.07 1.55
N GLN A 575 11.31 4.62 1.81
CA GLN A 575 12.59 3.87 1.72
C GLN A 575 12.73 2.80 2.84
N ASN A 576 11.96 2.91 3.92
CA ASN A 576 12.02 2.04 5.10
C ASN A 576 10.97 0.91 5.08
N ASP A 577 10.05 0.90 4.11
CA ASP A 577 9.07 -0.17 4.00
C ASP A 577 9.78 -1.48 3.64
N SER A 578 9.54 -2.53 4.43
CA SER A 578 10.07 -3.87 4.19
C SER A 578 9.09 -4.75 3.41
N TYR A 579 7.84 -4.31 3.21
CA TYR A 579 6.82 -5.04 2.46
C TYR A 579 5.80 -4.11 1.76
N VAL A 580 5.06 -4.68 0.80
CA VAL A 580 3.98 -4.06 0.02
C VAL A 580 2.77 -4.99 0.04
N SER A 581 1.64 -4.53 0.56
CA SER A 581 0.37 -5.29 0.53
C SER A 581 -0.35 -5.09 -0.81
N SER A 582 -0.84 -6.19 -1.39
CA SER A 582 -1.54 -6.19 -2.69
C SER A 582 -2.33 -7.49 -2.90
N CYS A 583 -3.37 -7.48 -3.74
CA CYS A 583 -4.09 -8.70 -4.12
C CYS A 583 -3.12 -9.80 -4.59
N PRO A 584 -3.37 -11.08 -4.25
CA PRO A 584 -2.59 -12.21 -4.76
C PRO A 584 -2.50 -12.18 -6.28
N ALA A 585 -1.31 -11.91 -6.79
CA ALA A 585 -1.00 -11.91 -8.21
C ALA A 585 0.44 -12.41 -8.37
N GLY A 586 0.67 -13.25 -9.38
CA GLY A 586 1.93 -13.95 -9.62
C GLY A 586 1.69 -15.28 -10.33
N THR A 587 2.75 -15.90 -10.85
CA THR A 587 2.65 -17.16 -11.59
C THR A 587 2.73 -18.37 -10.64
N PRO A 588 1.74 -19.29 -10.64
CA PRO A 588 1.78 -20.50 -9.82
C PRO A 588 3.10 -21.26 -10.01
N GLY A 589 3.74 -21.65 -8.90
CA GLY A 589 5.06 -22.30 -8.88
C GLY A 589 6.24 -21.37 -8.59
N TYR A 590 6.07 -20.05 -8.69
CA TYR A 590 7.09 -19.05 -8.31
C TYR A 590 6.65 -18.22 -7.09
N ILE A 591 5.40 -18.37 -6.66
CA ILE A 591 4.81 -17.60 -5.57
C ILE A 591 5.40 -18.03 -4.23
N ASP A 592 5.88 -17.06 -3.47
CA ASP A 592 6.35 -17.20 -2.09
C ASP A 592 5.25 -17.83 -1.18
N PRO A 593 5.54 -18.94 -0.48
CA PRO A 593 4.58 -19.61 0.38
C PRO A 593 4.15 -18.75 1.59
N GLU A 594 5.01 -17.88 2.11
CA GLU A 594 4.66 -16.95 3.19
C GLU A 594 3.74 -15.85 2.67
N PHE A 595 3.94 -15.40 1.42
CA PHE A 595 3.01 -14.49 0.75
C PHE A 595 1.63 -15.14 0.54
N HIS A 596 1.58 -16.41 0.14
CA HIS A 596 0.31 -17.12 -0.07
C HIS A 596 -0.56 -17.16 1.20
N PHE A 597 0.05 -17.16 2.39
CA PHE A 597 -0.66 -17.17 3.67
C PHE A 597 -0.91 -15.76 4.25
N SER A 598 0.04 -14.83 4.10
CA SER A 598 0.01 -13.49 4.74
C SER A 598 -0.53 -12.36 3.86
N GLY A 599 -0.50 -12.49 2.53
CA GLY A 599 -0.85 -11.42 1.59
C GLY A 599 0.18 -10.27 1.52
N ILE A 600 1.39 -10.47 2.06
CA ILE A 600 2.44 -9.45 2.19
C ILE A 600 3.61 -9.75 1.23
N PHE A 601 3.77 -8.94 0.16
CA PHE A 601 4.90 -9.08 -0.77
C PHE A 601 6.09 -8.28 -0.26
N ASN A 602 7.28 -8.85 -0.16
CA ASN A 602 8.50 -8.11 0.18
C ASN A 602 9.61 -8.39 -0.83
N ARG A 603 10.79 -7.75 -0.65
CA ARG A 603 11.97 -8.01 -1.49
C ARG A 603 12.35 -9.50 -1.47
N LYS A 604 12.16 -10.16 -0.33
CA LYS A 604 12.45 -11.59 -0.13
C LYS A 604 11.47 -12.52 -0.87
N SER A 605 10.30 -12.04 -1.30
CA SER A 605 9.38 -12.78 -2.17
C SER A 605 9.91 -12.88 -3.61
N ASP A 606 10.56 -11.82 -4.11
CA ASP A 606 11.28 -11.89 -5.40
C ASP A 606 12.53 -12.79 -5.28
N VAL A 607 13.22 -12.78 -4.13
CA VAL A 607 14.35 -13.69 -3.86
C VAL A 607 13.88 -15.15 -3.88
N TYR A 608 12.71 -15.47 -3.32
CA TYR A 608 12.12 -16.80 -3.44
C TYR A 608 11.88 -17.19 -4.90
N SER A 609 11.26 -16.30 -5.68
CA SER A 609 11.00 -16.51 -7.11
C SER A 609 12.30 -16.72 -7.89
N PHE A 610 13.35 -15.98 -7.55
CA PHE A 610 14.70 -16.13 -8.10
C PHE A 610 15.32 -17.49 -7.76
N GLY A 611 15.14 -17.98 -6.54
CA GLY A 611 15.55 -19.33 -6.13
C GLY A 611 14.91 -20.43 -6.98
N ILE A 612 13.61 -20.28 -7.33
CA ILE A 612 12.95 -21.20 -8.26
C ILE A 612 13.58 -21.14 -9.67
N ILE A 613 13.94 -19.95 -10.16
CA ILE A 613 14.64 -19.79 -11.45
C ILE A 613 16.01 -20.49 -11.42
N LEU A 614 16.75 -20.40 -10.30
CA LEU A 614 18.01 -21.13 -10.14
C LEU A 614 17.79 -22.64 -10.24
N PHE A 615 16.73 -23.18 -9.62
CA PHE A 615 16.40 -24.60 -9.77
C PHE A 615 16.00 -24.97 -11.20
N GLU A 616 15.29 -24.12 -11.94
CA GLU A 616 15.03 -24.37 -13.37
C GLU A 616 16.33 -24.36 -14.21
N LEU A 617 17.29 -23.49 -13.88
CA LEU A 617 18.61 -23.46 -14.53
C LEU A 617 19.45 -24.70 -14.21
N ILE A 618 19.39 -25.20 -12.97
CA ILE A 618 20.08 -26.43 -12.53
C ILE A 618 19.49 -27.65 -13.25
N THR A 619 18.17 -27.77 -13.22
CA THR A 619 17.46 -29.02 -13.57
C THR A 619 16.97 -29.10 -15.01
N GLY A 620 16.84 -27.94 -15.69
CA GLY A 620 16.15 -27.85 -16.98
C GLY A 620 14.63 -28.09 -16.89
N GLN A 621 14.09 -28.30 -15.69
CA GLN A 621 12.67 -28.63 -15.49
C GLN A 621 11.80 -27.39 -15.30
N SER A 622 10.48 -27.57 -15.34
CA SER A 622 9.48 -26.54 -15.02
C SER A 622 9.28 -26.41 -13.52
N ALA A 623 9.05 -25.19 -13.03
CA ALA A 623 8.65 -24.96 -11.63
C ALA A 623 7.44 -25.81 -11.19
N ILE A 624 6.51 -26.07 -12.12
CA ILE A 624 5.43 -27.06 -11.96
C ILE A 624 5.63 -28.17 -12.99
N MET A 625 5.86 -29.39 -12.50
CA MET A 625 6.06 -30.60 -13.29
C MET A 625 4.82 -31.50 -13.24
N ARG A 626 4.73 -32.46 -14.16
CA ARG A 626 3.79 -33.59 -14.01
C ARG A 626 4.50 -34.71 -13.25
N SER A 627 3.79 -35.33 -12.32
CA SER A 627 4.23 -36.54 -11.62
C SER A 627 4.53 -37.67 -12.62
N GLN A 628 5.35 -38.66 -12.21
CA GLN A 628 5.76 -39.79 -13.04
C GLN A 628 4.57 -40.64 -13.54
N ASP A 629 3.47 -40.65 -12.81
CA ASP A 629 2.20 -41.29 -13.15
C ASP A 629 1.28 -40.44 -14.06
N GLY A 630 1.67 -39.20 -14.36
CA GLY A 630 0.95 -38.27 -15.23
C GLY A 630 -0.31 -37.64 -14.63
N ASN A 631 -0.74 -38.05 -13.44
CA ASN A 631 -2.05 -37.72 -12.86
C ASN A 631 -2.04 -36.47 -11.96
N ALA A 632 -0.90 -36.09 -11.39
CA ALA A 632 -0.77 -34.94 -10.49
C ALA A 632 0.25 -33.90 -10.98
N ARG A 633 -0.02 -32.62 -10.68
CA ARG A 633 0.96 -31.54 -10.80
C ARG A 633 1.80 -31.48 -9.52
N MET A 634 3.12 -31.50 -9.67
CA MET A 634 4.07 -31.50 -8.55
C MET A 634 4.97 -30.26 -8.64
N HIS A 635 5.24 -29.64 -7.49
CA HIS A 635 6.16 -28.51 -7.41
C HIS A 635 7.61 -28.98 -7.49
N ILE A 636 8.49 -28.22 -8.15
CA ILE A 636 9.90 -28.60 -8.34
C ILE A 636 10.62 -28.90 -7.02
N LEU A 637 10.37 -28.10 -5.97
CA LEU A 637 10.94 -28.29 -4.63
C LEU A 637 10.55 -29.65 -4.01
N GLN A 638 9.32 -30.11 -4.22
CA GLN A 638 8.83 -31.37 -3.66
C GLN A 638 9.59 -32.58 -4.24
N TRP A 639 10.07 -32.46 -5.48
CA TRP A 639 10.86 -33.49 -6.13
C TRP A 639 12.35 -33.42 -5.75
N LEU A 640 12.93 -32.22 -5.71
CA LEU A 640 14.38 -32.07 -5.55
C LEU A 640 14.86 -32.19 -4.10
N ILE A 641 14.07 -31.76 -3.10
CA ILE A 641 14.51 -31.71 -1.70
C ILE A 641 15.02 -33.07 -1.20
N PRO A 642 14.28 -34.18 -1.39
CA PRO A 642 14.76 -35.50 -0.95
C PRO A 642 16.06 -35.95 -1.63
N ILE A 643 16.28 -35.53 -2.88
CA ILE A 643 17.48 -35.89 -3.66
C ILE A 643 18.67 -35.06 -3.18
N VAL A 644 18.49 -33.75 -2.95
CA VAL A 644 19.52 -32.87 -2.40
C VAL A 644 19.92 -33.31 -0.99
N GLU A 645 18.96 -33.67 -0.14
CA GLU A 645 19.21 -34.20 1.22
C GLU A 645 19.98 -35.53 1.20
N SER A 646 19.88 -36.32 0.12
CA SER A 646 20.64 -37.56 -0.06
C SER A 646 22.09 -37.34 -0.51
N GLY A 647 22.49 -36.11 -0.82
CA GLY A 647 23.86 -35.78 -1.25
C GLY A 647 24.14 -36.00 -2.74
N ASP A 648 23.14 -36.38 -3.54
CA ASP A 648 23.33 -36.79 -4.94
C ASP A 648 22.90 -35.68 -5.91
N ILE A 649 23.79 -34.71 -6.13
CA ILE A 649 23.51 -33.55 -6.98
C ILE A 649 23.39 -33.91 -8.46
N GLU A 650 24.13 -34.91 -8.93
CA GLU A 650 24.14 -35.31 -10.35
C GLU A 650 22.74 -35.74 -10.83
N LYS A 651 21.94 -36.35 -9.94
CA LYS A 651 20.54 -36.74 -10.23
C LYS A 651 19.59 -35.58 -10.49
N ILE A 652 19.89 -34.37 -9.99
CA ILE A 652 19.03 -33.19 -10.23
C ILE A 652 19.53 -32.33 -11.38
N MET A 653 20.76 -32.54 -11.85
CA MET A 653 21.33 -31.75 -12.94
C MET A 653 20.62 -32.04 -14.26
N ASP A 654 20.45 -31.00 -15.08
CA ASP A 654 19.86 -31.12 -16.40
C ASP A 654 20.61 -32.17 -17.25
N PRO A 655 19.95 -33.27 -17.68
CA PRO A 655 20.58 -34.29 -18.50
C PRO A 655 21.16 -33.76 -19.81
N MET A 656 20.64 -32.63 -20.32
CA MET A 656 21.14 -31.98 -21.54
C MET A 656 22.54 -31.36 -21.35
N LEU A 657 23.02 -31.19 -20.12
CA LEU A 657 24.40 -30.78 -19.85
C LEU A 657 25.41 -31.90 -20.08
N GLN A 658 24.97 -33.16 -20.23
CA GLN A 658 25.83 -34.33 -20.52
C GLN A 658 27.02 -34.50 -19.55
N GLY A 659 26.86 -34.06 -18.29
CA GLY A 659 27.95 -34.09 -17.31
C GLY A 659 28.98 -32.95 -17.44
N GLU A 660 28.80 -32.01 -18.37
CA GLU A 660 29.69 -30.85 -18.56
C GLU A 660 29.41 -29.71 -17.58
N PHE A 661 29.59 -29.98 -16.29
CA PHE A 661 29.50 -28.99 -15.22
C PHE A 661 30.51 -29.29 -14.11
N ASP A 662 30.88 -28.26 -13.35
CA ASP A 662 31.73 -28.43 -12.17
C ASP A 662 30.84 -28.78 -10.97
N VAL A 663 31.07 -29.94 -10.34
CA VAL A 663 30.22 -30.46 -9.25
C VAL A 663 30.20 -29.49 -8.06
N ASN A 664 31.34 -28.89 -7.71
CA ASN A 664 31.43 -27.92 -6.61
C ASN A 664 30.64 -26.65 -6.91
N SER A 665 30.72 -26.15 -8.14
CA SER A 665 29.94 -25.02 -8.64
C SER A 665 28.44 -25.34 -8.64
N ALA A 666 28.04 -26.52 -9.12
CA ALA A 666 26.66 -26.99 -9.12
C ALA A 666 26.09 -27.13 -7.70
N TRP A 667 26.85 -27.73 -6.79
CA TRP A 667 26.50 -27.84 -5.38
C TRP A 667 26.29 -26.47 -4.74
N ARG A 668 27.23 -25.55 -4.97
CA ARG A 668 27.14 -24.19 -4.43
C ARG A 668 25.94 -23.42 -4.95
N VAL A 669 25.65 -23.49 -6.25
CA VAL A 669 24.46 -22.85 -6.83
C VAL A 669 23.18 -23.47 -6.27
N THR A 670 23.20 -24.76 -5.93
CA THR A 670 22.08 -25.46 -5.28
C THR A 670 21.88 -25.01 -3.85
N GLU A 671 22.95 -24.79 -3.07
CA GLU A 671 22.88 -24.22 -1.72
C GLU A 671 22.33 -22.79 -1.74
N ILE A 672 22.78 -21.97 -2.70
CA ILE A 672 22.24 -20.62 -2.92
C ILE A 672 20.74 -20.70 -3.25
N ALA A 673 20.32 -21.61 -4.13
CA ALA A 673 18.92 -21.78 -4.47
C ALA A 673 18.08 -22.21 -3.25
N MET A 674 18.58 -23.16 -2.46
CA MET A 674 17.94 -23.64 -1.23
C MET A 674 17.81 -22.54 -0.17
N SER A 675 18.80 -21.65 -0.02
CA SER A 675 18.74 -20.51 0.91
C SER A 675 17.72 -19.48 0.45
N CYS A 676 17.61 -19.24 -0.87
CA CYS A 676 16.60 -18.36 -1.46
C CYS A 676 15.17 -18.89 -1.28
N THR A 677 14.95 -20.21 -1.29
CA THR A 677 13.62 -20.82 -1.21
C THR A 677 13.18 -21.25 0.20
N ARG A 678 13.82 -20.72 1.26
CA ARG A 678 13.38 -20.96 2.64
C ARG A 678 11.92 -20.54 2.83
N SER A 679 11.15 -21.32 3.59
CA SER A 679 9.72 -21.02 3.82
C SER A 679 9.50 -19.66 4.49
N THR A 680 10.40 -19.26 5.39
CA THR A 680 10.36 -17.97 6.10
C THR A 680 11.23 -16.92 5.42
N ALA A 681 10.67 -15.76 5.10
CA ALA A 681 11.31 -14.65 4.38
C ALA A 681 12.53 -14.07 5.11
N SER A 682 12.51 -14.01 6.45
CA SER A 682 13.65 -13.52 7.25
C SER A 682 14.88 -14.41 7.19
N GLN A 683 14.73 -15.68 6.79
CA GLN A 683 15.83 -16.63 6.62
C GLN A 683 16.44 -16.59 5.21
N ARG A 684 15.83 -15.84 4.28
CA ARG A 684 16.33 -15.72 2.90
C ARG A 684 17.42 -14.65 2.84
N PRO A 685 18.49 -14.85 2.06
CA PRO A 685 19.55 -13.85 1.87
C PRO A 685 19.04 -12.60 1.14
N ASP A 686 19.78 -11.50 1.17
CA ASP A 686 19.51 -10.38 0.26
C ASP A 686 20.01 -10.72 -1.16
N ILE A 687 19.44 -10.10 -2.19
CA ILE A 687 19.84 -10.40 -3.57
C ILE A 687 21.28 -9.97 -3.86
N ASN A 688 21.81 -8.97 -3.14
CA ASN A 688 23.23 -8.59 -3.24
C ASN A 688 24.16 -9.71 -2.72
N ASP A 689 23.78 -10.36 -1.61
CA ASP A 689 24.53 -11.50 -1.05
C ASP A 689 24.51 -12.68 -2.03
N VAL A 690 23.33 -12.98 -2.59
CA VAL A 690 23.16 -14.02 -3.63
C VAL A 690 24.04 -13.72 -4.85
N LEU A 691 24.08 -12.47 -5.31
CA LEU A 691 24.92 -12.05 -6.43
C LEU A 691 26.41 -12.20 -6.11
N ALA A 692 26.83 -11.90 -4.88
CA ALA A 692 28.20 -12.10 -4.43
C ALA A 692 28.58 -13.58 -4.44
N GLU A 693 27.71 -14.45 -3.92
CA GLU A 693 27.95 -15.90 -3.90
C GLU A 693 27.99 -16.52 -5.30
N LEU A 694 27.07 -16.12 -6.20
CA LEU A 694 27.05 -16.57 -7.60
C LEU A 694 28.34 -16.20 -8.36
N LYS A 695 28.94 -15.04 -8.07
CA LYS A 695 30.24 -14.64 -8.66
C LYS A 695 31.33 -15.63 -8.28
N VAL A 696 31.37 -16.06 -7.02
CA VAL A 696 32.41 -17.00 -6.57
C VAL A 696 32.23 -18.37 -7.22
N SER A 697 30.99 -18.83 -7.45
CA SER A 697 30.68 -20.08 -8.16
C SER A 697 31.17 -20.14 -9.60
N LEU A 698 31.43 -18.99 -10.24
CA LEU A 698 32.00 -18.88 -11.59
C LEU A 698 33.54 -18.85 -11.58
N VAL A 699 34.16 -18.34 -10.51
CA VAL A 699 35.62 -18.15 -10.38
C VAL A 699 36.37 -19.44 -10.03
N SER A 700 35.67 -20.50 -9.61
CA SER A 700 36.25 -21.83 -9.32
C SER A 700 37.02 -22.48 -10.48
N LYS A 701 37.04 -21.87 -11.68
CA LYS A 701 37.87 -22.28 -12.82
C LYS A 701 39.27 -21.66 -12.88
N SER A 702 39.67 -20.73 -12.00
CA SER A 702 40.94 -19.99 -12.19
C SER A 702 41.97 -20.03 -11.06
N SER A 703 41.83 -20.85 -10.03
CA SER A 703 42.89 -21.01 -9.01
C SER A 703 43.22 -22.47 -8.77
N GLY A 704 44.30 -22.93 -9.40
CA GLY A 704 44.95 -24.17 -9.04
C GLY A 704 45.53 -24.12 -7.62
N SER A 705 45.51 -25.29 -6.99
CA SER A 705 46.34 -25.74 -5.86
C SER A 705 46.59 -24.75 -4.73
N PHE A 706 45.89 -24.91 -3.61
CA PHE A 706 46.47 -24.65 -2.29
C PHE A 706 46.00 -25.73 -1.30
N GLU A 707 46.99 -26.35 -0.66
CA GLU A 707 46.87 -27.42 0.33
C GLU A 707 46.09 -26.95 1.57
N ILE A 708 45.25 -27.84 2.10
CA ILE A 708 44.52 -27.66 3.35
C ILE A 708 45.43 -28.09 4.50
N THR A 709 45.77 -27.16 5.39
CA THR A 709 46.19 -27.48 6.76
C THR A 709 45.02 -27.24 7.71
N SER A 710 44.64 -28.31 8.40
CA SER A 710 43.57 -28.38 9.41
C SER A 710 43.90 -27.53 10.65
N PRO A 711 42.89 -26.97 11.35
CA PRO A 711 43.00 -26.71 12.77
C PRO A 711 42.03 -27.57 13.61
N GLU A 712 42.52 -27.86 14.81
CA GLU A 712 42.07 -28.85 15.79
C GLU A 712 40.72 -28.54 16.45
N LEU A 713 40.06 -29.64 16.83
CA LEU A 713 38.90 -29.73 17.71
C LEU A 713 39.30 -29.40 19.16
N HIS A 714 38.56 -28.52 19.83
CA HIS A 714 38.43 -28.57 21.28
C HIS A 714 36.94 -28.60 21.66
N SER A 715 36.55 -29.74 22.25
CA SER A 715 35.31 -29.94 22.98
C SER A 715 35.39 -29.21 24.32
N ASP A 716 34.26 -28.67 24.79
CA ASP A 716 33.60 -29.25 25.97
C ASP A 716 32.33 -28.49 26.40
N ASN A 717 31.37 -29.31 26.80
CA ASN A 717 30.29 -29.10 27.78
C ASN A 717 29.02 -28.34 27.39
N ALA A 718 28.04 -29.18 27.01
CA ALA A 718 26.61 -29.05 27.25
C ALA A 718 26.26 -28.86 28.76
N PRO A 719 25.00 -28.65 29.20
CA PRO A 719 23.90 -29.58 28.93
C PRO A 719 22.56 -28.98 28.50
N MET A 720 21.87 -29.82 27.72
CA MET A 720 20.44 -29.88 27.43
C MET A 720 19.57 -29.83 28.70
N ALA A 721 18.36 -29.29 28.59
CA ALA A 721 17.14 -30.09 28.40
C ALA A 721 15.88 -29.34 28.86
N ARG A 722 15.02 -28.95 27.92
CA ARG A 722 13.71 -29.58 27.69
C ARG A 722 13.09 -29.05 26.41
#